data_AF-A0A0C3CCG4-F1
#
_entry.id   AF-A0A0C3CCG4-F1
#
_cell.length_a   1.000
_cell.length_b   1.000
_cell.length_c   1.000
_cell.angle_alpha   90.00
_cell.angle_beta   90.00
_cell.angle_gamma   90.00
#
_symmetry.space_group_name_H-M   'P 1'
#
loop_
_entity.id
_entity.type
_entity.pdbx_description
1 polymer ?
#
loop_
_entity_poly.entity_id
_entity_poly.type
_entity_poly.pdbx_seq_one_letter_code
_entity_poly.pdbx_strand_id
1 'polypeptide(L)'
;MGLLGWEILPSQNSIAAILFPAPVRISSICVFPTGAQPFANSPQIIAQTEPEAFFLDVYFNAYSIQPRNSQSEKKVVKNALAPTRIAYGGGQNEFTVDMGAEYATRLIIFRGDFKVISVATYGELVEEPSEVEEYEPRPLPNSTPVHLSATVDLANSTTPTLLAEQLLSLLPVVPPLHLATRLIFSLKPEGEEWDRDGFPFLYTDLDIDDNMDLETLVQSVSRPIRDDVSPESLSKFATRMHDSLGSNPSDDAYFVAKLLTVAASQATHFSRTLLQHLDLPTVFNEHTLDETTILCLRDAAAHIEIARYISGDEPFFQSLEDLQSNPGVDESIQEALKKLLSRLRGWQIFEIALTSPKGDFPGSVAFLKDISMGEHSLGCWLECMFRNDILVAKLQENAVPTGSRPLPPLLFQDRQPEVSHQGFIRFVRALVGVASVLGAMSWADSVGNDLCRERALAVLVLLQTVDGYREIVNHCLLLRQLTRRLGWNKCDDVPRKLGISAERLLVGLAKDPQAMLREAMRTVVLELEPPFGFIESEELLEIEKLAMVARDGLLSAIEELAYTSVRPFSLRRLRVLRVSIAVIAGELAYDDGEWHVVENFWSERGERFFPTLIALLCDVSDDLNHHFSITSIPRMNQSLTDLLFRTASDLIYFISQFTHTYPFIGRELRKFISAVADLYICSHAARNRFSSSSPAYLAARDIRQTCHEIIRNITETSIHHETQSSNGHIVLRVLLDHASQSGNRDPVQHLLQLYDLIDNILPPAHTLNGVTNQHISQWTSSVFPKILTELRHFCRLLDPETRALFIERIFGLDDGDVGIGDWLLGEELKLLSTTLHNHMHPTHNANYQHVLQCHISSAIHFLELLLTSPATSTWTATALSRHGELSQVLDRCICLILESVFSSLSLARVARQLAKHATDFSPDVRFNILLLVLRNARTHPTADALEPISGILKSLPSTSISPETLRNEIGQTLSSYSDHSSGLQLGSAESLLQILEWLASQEDIKLTTLAGISTEGFQHLTNTIAAHLPLERQQAIDAVEKNLTIDQDELLPASPTELPEKLTMPLQSIVNLLSPQGSEPSTPKGGTKTPDILGVVISPPTALLRSPAATGLTKTYVNNDFRQLRQTSSTRLLNTSRLPSTHGGFIIAC
;
A
#
# COMPACT_ATOMS: atom_id res chain seq x y z
N MET A 1 5.37 -20.10 26.62
CA MET A 1 6.31 -21.19 26.29
C MET A 1 6.82 -21.77 27.59
N GLY A 2 6.82 -23.10 27.73
CA GLY A 2 7.35 -23.79 28.92
C GLY A 2 8.68 -24.48 28.60
N LEU A 3 9.54 -24.66 29.62
CA LEU A 3 10.71 -25.52 29.52
C LEU A 3 10.25 -27.00 29.51
N LEU A 4 10.55 -27.73 28.44
CA LEU A 4 10.22 -29.15 28.30
C LEU A 4 11.28 -30.07 28.93
N GLY A 5 12.54 -29.64 28.93
CA GLY A 5 13.65 -30.43 29.45
C GLY A 5 14.98 -29.66 29.47
N TRP A 6 15.84 -30.03 30.43
CA TRP A 6 17.23 -29.59 30.55
C TRP A 6 18.11 -30.84 30.63
N GLU A 7 19.00 -31.05 29.67
CA GLU A 7 19.87 -32.23 29.63
C GLU A 7 21.32 -31.90 29.29
N ILE A 8 22.25 -32.65 29.90
CA ILE A 8 23.68 -32.66 29.56
C ILE A 8 23.96 -34.00 28.90
N LEU A 9 24.16 -33.98 27.58
CA LEU A 9 24.21 -35.17 26.74
C LEU A 9 25.66 -35.50 26.35
N PRO A 10 26.24 -36.61 26.83
CA PRO A 10 27.50 -37.11 26.30
C PRO A 10 27.27 -37.78 24.93
N SER A 11 28.22 -37.58 24.03
CA SER A 11 28.21 -38.17 22.69
C SER A 11 28.57 -39.67 22.72
N GLN A 12 27.75 -40.49 22.07
CA GLN A 12 28.04 -41.89 21.77
C GLN A 12 28.14 -42.05 20.25
N ASN A 13 29.35 -42.25 19.72
CA ASN A 13 29.61 -42.29 18.26
C ASN A 13 29.09 -41.04 17.51
N SER A 14 29.34 -39.85 18.05
CA SER A 14 28.86 -38.57 17.50
C SER A 14 27.33 -38.41 17.51
N ILE A 15 26.62 -39.16 18.36
CA ILE A 15 25.15 -39.11 18.47
C ILE A 15 24.73 -39.04 19.95
N ALA A 16 23.69 -38.24 20.24
CA ALA A 16 22.93 -38.27 21.48
C ALA A 16 21.42 -38.14 21.17
N ALA A 17 20.54 -38.47 22.11
CA ALA A 17 19.10 -38.35 21.88
C ALA A 17 18.34 -38.02 23.16
N ILE A 18 17.26 -37.24 23.02
CA ILE A 18 16.30 -36.93 24.09
C ILE A 18 14.98 -37.62 23.75
N LEU A 19 14.48 -38.44 24.66
CA LEU A 19 13.18 -39.10 24.56
C LEU A 19 12.20 -38.47 25.55
N PHE A 20 11.18 -37.80 25.04
CA PHE A 20 10.11 -37.25 25.86
C PHE A 20 9.08 -38.32 26.23
N PRO A 21 8.56 -38.30 27.47
CA PRO A 21 7.55 -39.26 27.92
C PRO A 21 6.19 -39.07 27.22
N ALA A 22 5.90 -37.86 26.73
CA ALA A 22 4.67 -37.48 26.06
C ALA A 22 4.94 -36.76 24.73
N PRO A 23 3.95 -36.68 23.82
CA PRO A 23 3.99 -35.79 22.67
C PRO A 23 4.32 -34.36 23.04
N VAL A 24 5.38 -33.81 22.44
CA VAL A 24 5.71 -32.39 22.61
C VAL A 24 5.81 -31.71 21.25
N ARG A 25 5.39 -30.44 21.22
CA ARG A 25 5.69 -29.52 20.12
C ARG A 25 6.84 -28.64 20.59
N ILE A 26 7.98 -28.77 19.92
CA ILE A 26 9.17 -28.00 20.25
C ILE A 26 9.06 -26.64 19.56
N SER A 27 9.35 -25.58 20.31
CA SER A 27 9.40 -24.21 19.79
C SER A 27 10.85 -23.71 19.67
N SER A 28 11.73 -24.08 20.59
CA SER A 28 13.14 -23.71 20.52
C SER A 28 14.06 -24.67 21.28
N ILE A 29 15.33 -24.65 20.89
CA ILE A 29 16.43 -25.43 21.47
C ILE A 29 17.53 -24.43 21.83
N CYS A 30 17.88 -24.33 23.11
CA CYS A 30 18.94 -23.44 23.58
C CYS A 30 20.16 -24.26 23.99
N VAL A 31 21.33 -23.94 23.44
CA VAL A 31 22.62 -24.57 23.77
C VAL A 31 23.42 -23.61 24.64
N PHE A 32 24.00 -24.13 25.73
CA PHE A 32 24.73 -23.32 26.71
C PHE A 32 26.22 -23.63 26.69
N PRO A 33 27.10 -22.62 26.83
CA PRO A 33 28.54 -22.81 26.85
C PRO A 33 29.00 -23.36 28.20
N THR A 34 30.17 -23.97 28.23
CA THR A 34 30.78 -24.46 29.48
C THR A 34 30.90 -23.34 30.51
N GLY A 35 30.40 -23.57 31.73
CA GLY A 35 30.43 -22.61 32.83
C GLY A 35 29.20 -21.70 32.96
N ALA A 36 28.26 -21.73 32.02
CA ALA A 36 27.03 -20.94 32.12
C ALA A 36 26.08 -21.47 33.21
N GLN A 37 25.38 -20.57 33.89
CA GLN A 37 24.36 -20.87 34.91
C GLN A 37 22.97 -20.49 34.36
N PRO A 38 22.28 -21.41 33.64
CA PRO A 38 21.02 -21.12 32.94
C PRO A 38 19.86 -20.71 33.87
N PHE A 39 19.90 -21.16 35.13
CA PHE A 39 18.82 -20.95 36.10
C PHE A 39 19.32 -20.12 37.28
N ALA A 40 18.91 -18.85 37.34
CA ALA A 40 19.29 -17.94 38.43
C ALA A 40 18.91 -18.48 39.83
N ASN A 41 17.80 -19.23 39.91
CA ASN A 41 17.32 -19.86 41.14
C ASN A 41 18.02 -21.19 41.47
N SER A 42 18.93 -21.67 40.61
CA SER A 42 19.62 -22.96 40.77
C SER A 42 21.05 -22.89 40.24
N PRO A 43 21.95 -22.11 40.89
CA PRO A 43 23.32 -21.87 40.41
C PRO A 43 24.22 -23.11 40.43
N GLN A 44 23.75 -24.22 41.03
CA GLN A 44 24.45 -25.52 41.01
C GLN A 44 24.41 -26.19 39.64
N ILE A 45 23.46 -25.80 38.78
CA ILE A 45 23.37 -26.30 37.41
C ILE A 45 24.35 -25.50 36.56
N ILE A 46 25.48 -26.12 36.23
CA ILE A 46 26.51 -25.53 35.39
C ILE A 46 26.51 -26.30 34.07
N ALA A 47 26.39 -25.56 32.96
CA ALA A 47 26.44 -26.13 31.63
C ALA A 47 27.86 -26.63 31.31
N GLN A 48 27.96 -27.74 30.59
CA GLN A 48 29.17 -28.29 30.01
C GLN A 48 28.91 -28.61 28.53
N THR A 49 29.62 -27.93 27.64
CA THR A 49 29.54 -28.11 26.19
C THR A 49 30.94 -28.09 25.59
N GLU A 50 31.34 -29.20 24.97
CA GLU A 50 32.67 -29.40 24.37
C GLU A 50 32.53 -30.10 23.01
N PRO A 51 33.14 -29.60 21.91
CA PRO A 51 34.01 -28.42 21.81
C PRO A 51 33.23 -27.08 21.82
N GLU A 52 33.94 -25.95 21.84
CA GLU A 52 33.32 -24.61 21.93
C GLU A 52 32.43 -24.24 20.74
N ALA A 53 32.68 -24.84 19.57
CA ALA A 53 31.88 -24.67 18.36
C ALA A 53 31.85 -25.96 17.52
N PHE A 54 30.72 -26.28 16.91
CA PHE A 54 30.53 -27.48 16.07
C PHE A 54 29.21 -27.41 15.28
N PHE A 55 29.11 -28.23 14.23
CA PHE A 55 27.85 -28.48 13.52
C PHE A 55 27.08 -29.65 14.17
N LEU A 56 25.76 -29.50 14.24
CA LEU A 56 24.86 -30.43 14.91
C LEU A 56 23.64 -30.70 14.01
N ASP A 57 23.58 -31.88 13.42
CA ASP A 57 22.39 -32.38 12.73
C ASP A 57 21.38 -32.87 13.76
N VAL A 58 20.25 -32.21 13.83
CA VAL A 58 19.11 -32.52 14.70
C VAL A 58 18.04 -33.23 13.88
N TYR A 59 17.65 -34.43 14.30
CA TYR A 59 16.57 -35.17 13.68
C TYR A 59 15.37 -35.25 14.62
N PHE A 60 14.22 -34.80 14.14
CA PHE A 60 12.95 -34.91 14.86
C PHE A 60 12.16 -36.11 14.34
N ASN A 61 11.71 -37.00 15.23
CA ASN A 61 10.76 -38.04 14.85
C ASN A 61 9.34 -37.44 14.78
N ALA A 62 9.02 -36.81 13.65
CA ALA A 62 7.76 -36.11 13.44
C ALA A 62 6.63 -37.13 13.18
N TYR A 63 5.52 -36.98 13.90
CA TYR A 63 4.24 -37.63 13.57
C TYR A 63 3.12 -36.59 13.51
N SER A 64 2.20 -36.80 12.56
CA SER A 64 1.10 -35.88 12.29
C SER A 64 -0.01 -35.98 13.34
N ILE A 65 -0.46 -34.83 13.84
CA ILE A 65 -1.64 -34.66 14.68
C ILE A 65 -2.74 -34.14 13.75
N GLN A 66 -3.70 -35.01 13.37
CA GLN A 66 -4.80 -34.59 12.51
C GLN A 66 -5.72 -33.60 13.24
N PRO A 67 -6.06 -32.44 12.66
CA PRO A 67 -7.16 -31.64 13.14
C PRO A 67 -8.49 -32.40 12.90
N ARG A 68 -9.38 -32.44 13.91
CA ARG A 68 -10.65 -33.21 13.93
C ARG A 68 -11.61 -32.98 12.74
N ASN A 69 -11.36 -32.02 11.83
CA ASN A 69 -12.33 -31.56 10.84
C ASN A 69 -12.00 -31.87 9.36
N SER A 70 -10.90 -32.54 9.01
CA SER A 70 -10.67 -32.96 7.62
C SER A 70 -11.11 -34.41 7.40
N GLN A 71 -12.32 -34.59 6.87
CA GLN A 71 -12.81 -35.89 6.35
C GLN A 71 -12.14 -36.33 5.04
N SER A 72 -11.05 -35.68 4.62
CA SER A 72 -10.28 -36.06 3.43
C SER A 72 -9.07 -36.92 3.80
N GLU A 73 -9.18 -38.19 3.41
CA GLU A 73 -8.12 -39.15 3.13
C GLU A 73 -7.15 -39.53 4.26
N LYS A 74 -7.34 -40.77 4.73
CA LYS A 74 -6.34 -41.62 5.38
C LYS A 74 -5.04 -41.67 4.55
N LYS A 75 -4.10 -40.74 4.78
CA LYS A 75 -2.67 -40.97 4.51
C LYS A 75 -1.96 -41.32 5.80
N VAL A 76 -1.43 -42.53 5.75
CA VAL A 76 -0.67 -43.25 6.77
C VAL A 76 0.43 -42.38 7.40
N VAL A 77 0.54 -42.51 8.73
CA VAL A 77 1.67 -42.15 9.59
C VAL A 77 3.00 -42.45 8.88
N LYS A 78 3.78 -41.41 8.58
CA LYS A 78 5.22 -41.57 8.40
C LYS A 78 5.90 -40.94 9.60
N ASN A 79 6.43 -41.78 10.48
CA ASN A 79 7.53 -41.41 11.37
C ASN A 79 8.69 -41.00 10.45
N ALA A 80 8.69 -39.75 10.02
CA ALA A 80 9.73 -39.17 9.20
C ALA A 80 10.72 -38.51 10.14
N LEU A 81 12.00 -38.87 10.01
CA LEU A 81 13.05 -38.09 10.63
C LEU A 81 13.20 -36.81 9.80
N ALA A 82 12.71 -35.70 10.35
CA ALA A 82 12.93 -34.38 9.77
C ALA A 82 14.32 -33.89 10.20
N PRO A 83 15.30 -33.77 9.29
CA PRO A 83 16.62 -33.24 9.62
C PRO A 83 16.59 -31.70 9.70
N THR A 84 17.32 -31.14 10.65
CA THR A 84 17.60 -29.71 10.78
C THR A 84 19.04 -29.56 11.23
N ARG A 85 19.82 -28.71 10.59
CA ARG A 85 21.24 -28.51 10.96
C ARG A 85 21.38 -27.26 11.81
N ILE A 86 22.03 -27.39 12.95
CA ILE A 86 22.36 -26.31 13.87
C ILE A 86 23.87 -26.04 13.78
N ALA A 87 24.24 -24.80 13.47
CA ALA A 87 25.61 -24.34 13.53
C ALA A 87 25.86 -23.62 14.85
N TYR A 88 26.47 -24.31 15.82
CA TYR A 88 26.76 -23.72 17.13
C TYR A 88 28.14 -23.08 17.12
N GLY A 89 28.19 -21.74 17.06
CA GLY A 89 29.42 -20.94 17.06
C GLY A 89 29.91 -20.48 18.44
N GLY A 90 29.50 -21.17 19.51
CA GLY A 90 29.86 -20.83 20.90
C GLY A 90 28.98 -19.77 21.58
N GLY A 91 29.10 -19.68 22.91
CA GLY A 91 28.25 -18.83 23.75
C GLY A 91 26.83 -19.39 23.93
N GLN A 92 25.97 -18.70 24.69
CA GLN A 92 24.58 -19.13 24.84
C GLN A 92 23.77 -18.73 23.61
N ASN A 93 23.21 -19.71 22.90
CA ASN A 93 22.42 -19.47 21.68
C ASN A 93 21.09 -20.23 21.72
N GLU A 94 20.01 -19.57 21.31
CA GLU A 94 18.69 -20.16 21.14
C GLU A 94 18.37 -20.34 19.65
N PHE A 95 17.97 -21.54 19.27
CA PHE A 95 17.59 -21.94 17.92
C PHE A 95 16.09 -22.20 17.89
N THR A 96 15.34 -21.42 17.11
CA THR A 96 13.90 -21.61 16.93
C THR A 96 13.64 -22.79 16.01
N VAL A 97 12.65 -23.61 16.36
CA VAL A 97 12.23 -24.78 15.57
C VAL A 97 10.78 -24.57 15.16
N ASP A 98 10.51 -24.46 13.86
CA ASP A 98 9.15 -24.39 13.33
C ASP A 98 8.64 -25.79 12.96
N MET A 99 8.06 -26.50 13.94
CA MET A 99 7.39 -27.78 13.69
C MET A 99 5.98 -27.62 13.11
N GLY A 100 5.41 -26.41 13.08
CA GLY A 100 4.00 -26.21 12.72
C GLY A 100 2.99 -26.78 13.75
N ALA A 101 1.71 -26.47 13.57
CA ALA A 101 0.64 -26.97 14.45
C ALA A 101 0.29 -28.44 14.21
N GLU A 102 0.67 -28.97 13.05
CA GLU A 102 0.24 -30.28 12.55
C GLU A 102 1.16 -31.43 12.98
N TYR A 103 2.32 -31.13 13.57
CA TYR A 103 3.32 -32.14 13.91
C TYR A 103 3.72 -32.08 15.39
N ALA A 104 4.03 -33.23 15.96
CA ALA A 104 4.67 -33.38 17.25
C ALA A 104 5.80 -34.40 17.17
N THR A 105 6.64 -34.40 18.21
CA THR A 105 7.76 -35.31 18.35
C THR A 105 7.78 -35.92 19.75
N ARG A 106 8.37 -37.10 19.84
CA ARG A 106 8.76 -37.73 21.12
C ARG A 106 10.26 -37.93 21.22
N LEU A 107 10.98 -37.81 20.11
CA LEU A 107 12.41 -38.13 20.02
C LEU A 107 13.12 -37.04 19.23
N ILE A 108 14.14 -36.47 19.85
CA ILE A 108 15.14 -35.65 19.19
C ILE A 108 16.43 -36.45 19.16
N ILE A 109 17.07 -36.55 18.00
CA ILE A 109 18.39 -37.15 17.84
C ILE A 109 19.35 -36.03 17.44
N PHE A 110 20.42 -35.85 18.20
CA PHE A 110 21.51 -34.94 17.93
C PHE A 110 22.68 -35.73 17.35
N ARG A 111 23.18 -35.35 16.17
CA ARG A 111 24.35 -35.94 15.53
C ARG A 111 25.35 -34.84 15.20
N GLY A 112 26.60 -34.97 15.62
CA GLY A 112 27.62 -33.97 15.33
C GLY A 112 28.92 -34.23 16.08
N ASP A 113 29.92 -33.38 15.83
CA ASP A 113 31.27 -33.54 16.37
C ASP A 113 31.42 -32.95 17.78
N PHE A 114 30.47 -33.30 18.67
CA PHE A 114 30.52 -32.93 20.09
C PHE A 114 30.94 -34.10 20.98
N LYS A 115 31.56 -33.79 22.12
CA LYS A 115 31.83 -34.73 23.21
C LYS A 115 30.72 -34.68 24.25
N VAL A 116 30.30 -33.48 24.63
CA VAL A 116 29.21 -33.23 25.59
C VAL A 116 28.47 -31.98 25.12
N ILE A 117 27.15 -31.96 25.21
CA ILE A 117 26.33 -30.77 24.90
C ILE A 117 25.30 -30.53 26.00
N SER A 118 25.19 -29.28 26.47
CA SER A 118 24.16 -28.85 27.43
C SER A 118 23.03 -28.11 26.71
N VAL A 119 21.83 -28.68 26.75
CA VAL A 119 20.68 -28.21 25.97
C VAL A 119 19.45 -28.02 26.84
N ALA A 120 18.77 -26.87 26.66
CA ALA A 120 17.41 -26.65 27.12
C ALA A 120 16.44 -26.71 25.93
N THR A 121 15.38 -27.50 26.03
CA THR A 121 14.32 -27.56 25.01
C THR A 121 13.07 -26.88 25.52
N TYR A 122 12.52 -25.94 24.76
CA TYR A 122 11.30 -25.20 25.08
C TYR A 122 10.17 -25.55 24.11
N GLY A 123 8.95 -25.50 24.60
CA GLY A 123 7.77 -25.77 23.78
C GLY A 123 6.51 -25.97 24.62
N GLU A 124 5.64 -26.83 24.13
CA GLU A 124 4.36 -27.17 24.76
C GLU A 124 4.07 -28.68 24.68
N LEU A 125 3.44 -29.21 25.72
CA LEU A 125 2.91 -30.57 25.73
C LEU A 125 1.67 -30.61 24.84
N VAL A 126 1.63 -31.58 23.92
CA VAL A 126 0.43 -31.82 23.11
C VAL A 126 -0.48 -32.75 23.91
N GLU A 127 -1.23 -32.17 24.85
CA GLU A 127 -2.41 -32.82 25.42
C GLU A 127 -3.63 -32.56 24.50
N GLU A 128 -4.59 -33.49 24.47
CA GLU A 128 -5.90 -33.21 23.86
C GLU A 128 -6.47 -31.96 24.56
N PRO A 129 -6.83 -30.89 23.83
CA PRO A 129 -7.39 -29.72 24.49
C PRO A 129 -8.68 -30.15 25.17
N SER A 130 -8.72 -30.08 26.51
CA SER A 130 -9.96 -30.11 27.27
C SER A 130 -10.91 -29.08 26.66
N GLU A 131 -12.18 -29.44 26.48
CA GLU A 131 -13.20 -28.51 25.99
C GLU A 131 -13.18 -27.26 26.88
N VAL A 132 -12.64 -26.16 26.35
CA VAL A 132 -12.65 -24.87 27.02
C VAL A 132 -14.09 -24.37 26.88
N GLU A 133 -14.90 -24.58 27.93
CA GLU A 133 -16.31 -24.16 27.94
C GLU A 133 -16.50 -22.64 27.95
N GLU A 134 -15.46 -21.85 28.22
CA GLU A 134 -15.53 -20.38 28.14
C GLU A 134 -14.27 -19.76 27.51
N TYR A 135 -14.47 -19.12 26.36
CA TYR A 135 -13.47 -18.26 25.72
C TYR A 135 -13.36 -16.95 26.51
N GLU A 136 -12.33 -16.83 27.35
CA GLU A 136 -11.91 -15.52 27.86
C GLU A 136 -11.02 -14.83 26.80
N PRO A 137 -11.45 -13.70 26.22
CA PRO A 137 -10.60 -12.95 25.30
C PRO A 137 -9.38 -12.42 26.07
N ARG A 138 -8.23 -13.08 25.91
CA ARG A 138 -6.95 -12.52 26.35
C ARG A 138 -6.58 -11.39 25.40
N PRO A 139 -6.27 -10.19 25.91
CA PRO A 139 -5.74 -9.13 25.07
C PRO A 139 -4.47 -9.66 24.39
N LEU A 140 -4.42 -9.55 23.07
CA LEU A 140 -3.19 -9.85 22.33
C LEU A 140 -2.07 -8.97 22.93
N PRO A 141 -0.88 -9.53 23.20
CA PRO A 141 0.22 -8.72 23.68
C PRO A 141 0.48 -7.63 22.64
N ASN A 142 0.24 -6.36 23.02
CA ASN A 142 0.59 -5.23 22.19
C ASN A 142 2.11 -5.27 22.00
N SER A 143 2.56 -5.60 20.79
CA SER A 143 3.96 -5.57 20.42
C SER A 143 4.42 -4.11 20.41
N THR A 144 4.87 -3.61 21.56
CA THR A 144 5.56 -2.33 21.61
C THR A 144 6.86 -2.47 20.83
N PRO A 145 7.14 -1.61 19.83
CA PRO A 145 8.38 -1.68 19.08
C PRO A 145 9.57 -1.56 20.05
N VAL A 146 10.49 -2.52 20.00
CA VAL A 146 11.72 -2.46 20.80
C VAL A 146 12.57 -1.33 20.24
N HIS A 147 12.74 -0.26 21.01
CA HIS A 147 13.59 0.86 20.61
C HIS A 147 15.07 0.45 20.61
N LEU A 148 15.82 0.91 19.61
CA LEU A 148 17.28 0.76 19.59
C LEU A 148 17.92 1.47 20.80
N SER A 149 18.97 0.86 21.35
CA SER A 149 19.82 1.53 22.35
C SER A 149 20.41 2.81 21.77
N ALA A 150 20.54 3.85 22.62
CA ALA A 150 21.15 5.12 22.23
C ALA A 150 22.59 4.97 21.69
N THR A 151 23.29 3.90 22.06
CA THR A 151 24.66 3.61 21.61
C THR A 151 24.73 3.09 20.18
N VAL A 152 23.64 2.54 19.63
CA VAL A 152 23.59 1.96 18.28
C VAL A 152 22.69 2.79 17.34
N ASP A 153 21.92 3.73 17.89
CA ASP A 153 21.05 4.63 17.13
C ASP A 153 21.82 5.82 16.55
N LEU A 154 22.50 5.59 15.42
CA LEU A 154 23.39 6.53 14.73
C LEU A 154 22.68 7.81 14.25
N ALA A 155 21.43 7.71 13.79
CA ALA A 155 20.61 8.80 13.28
C ALA A 155 20.31 9.87 14.36
N ASN A 156 20.14 9.42 15.61
CA ASN A 156 19.85 10.29 16.74
C ASN A 156 21.08 10.63 17.60
N SER A 157 22.26 10.10 17.24
CA SER A 157 23.54 10.46 17.88
C SER A 157 23.99 11.86 17.49
N THR A 158 24.57 12.60 18.43
CA THR A 158 25.27 13.88 18.16
C THR A 158 26.60 13.67 17.44
N THR A 159 27.17 12.47 17.57
CA THR A 159 28.47 12.09 17.00
C THR A 159 28.31 10.73 16.32
N PRO A 160 27.96 10.68 15.02
CA PRO A 160 27.68 9.43 14.32
C PRO A 160 28.91 8.52 14.16
N THR A 161 30.13 9.04 14.32
CA THR A 161 31.39 8.28 14.22
C THR A 161 31.77 7.51 15.49
N LEU A 162 31.19 7.86 16.64
CA LEU A 162 31.59 7.36 17.96
C LEU A 162 31.56 5.83 18.05
N LEU A 163 30.54 5.21 17.44
CA LEU A 163 30.41 3.75 17.45
C LEU A 163 31.57 3.07 16.70
N ALA A 164 32.02 3.63 15.58
CA ALA A 164 33.13 3.10 14.80
C ALA A 164 34.46 3.26 15.56
N GLU A 165 34.67 4.39 16.25
CA GLU A 165 35.83 4.61 17.12
C GLU A 165 35.86 3.62 18.30
N GLN A 166 34.70 3.36 18.91
CA GLN A 166 34.58 2.35 19.97
C GLN A 166 34.88 0.94 19.46
N LEU A 167 34.49 0.60 18.23
CA LEU A 167 34.86 -0.69 17.61
C LEU A 167 36.37 -0.77 17.37
N LEU A 168 36.98 0.29 16.79
CA LEU A 168 38.44 0.34 16.57
C LEU A 168 39.24 0.27 17.87
N SER A 169 38.70 0.77 18.99
CA SER A 169 39.35 0.68 20.31
C SER A 169 39.59 -0.74 20.82
N LEU A 170 38.95 -1.75 20.20
CA LEU A 170 39.16 -3.16 20.50
C LEU A 170 40.46 -3.72 19.91
N LEU A 171 41.11 -2.97 19.02
CA LEU A 171 42.37 -3.35 18.41
C LEU A 171 43.54 -3.07 19.37
N PRO A 172 44.61 -3.89 19.34
CA PRO A 172 45.80 -3.67 20.16
C PRO A 172 46.53 -2.37 19.76
N VAL A 173 46.50 -2.03 18.48
CA VAL A 173 46.97 -0.73 17.94
C VAL A 173 45.75 -0.06 17.32
N VAL A 174 45.34 1.07 17.90
CA VAL A 174 44.12 1.79 17.51
C VAL A 174 44.48 2.86 16.47
N PRO A 175 44.17 2.66 15.17
CA PRO A 175 44.31 3.73 14.21
C PRO A 175 43.21 4.78 14.40
N PRO A 176 43.49 6.05 14.10
CA PRO A 176 42.43 7.04 13.91
C PRO A 176 41.44 6.62 12.81
N LEU A 177 40.15 6.90 13.00
CA LEU A 177 39.08 6.48 12.07
C LEU A 177 39.30 7.04 10.65
N HIS A 178 39.74 8.29 10.52
CA HIS A 178 40.05 8.91 9.22
C HIS A 178 41.19 8.16 8.51
N LEU A 179 42.26 7.81 9.23
CA LEU A 179 43.40 7.10 8.65
C LEU A 179 42.99 5.71 8.16
N ALA A 180 42.22 4.97 8.96
CA ALA A 180 41.69 3.68 8.58
C ALA A 180 40.75 3.78 7.35
N THR A 181 39.87 4.78 7.34
CA THR A 181 38.93 5.02 6.23
C THR A 181 39.67 5.36 4.93
N ARG A 182 40.66 6.25 5.01
CA ARG A 182 41.51 6.64 3.88
C ARG A 182 42.23 5.44 3.28
N LEU A 183 42.88 4.60 4.10
CA LEU A 183 43.64 3.44 3.63
C LEU A 183 42.77 2.33 3.05
N ILE A 184 41.51 2.21 3.50
CA ILE A 184 40.58 1.18 3.03
C ILE A 184 39.86 1.60 1.74
N PHE A 185 39.40 2.84 1.67
CA PHE A 185 38.52 3.28 0.58
C PHE A 185 39.24 4.04 -0.54
N SER A 186 40.32 4.77 -0.23
CA SER A 186 40.93 5.71 -1.17
C SER A 186 42.40 5.40 -1.49
N LEU A 187 43.28 5.33 -0.49
CA LEU A 187 44.72 5.10 -0.64
C LEU A 187 45.06 3.66 -0.30
N LYS A 188 44.86 2.75 -1.27
CA LYS A 188 45.10 1.32 -1.05
C LYS A 188 46.61 1.09 -0.82
N PRO A 189 47.03 0.60 0.37
CA PRO A 189 48.43 0.35 0.66
C PRO A 189 48.97 -0.80 -0.19
N GLU A 190 50.26 -0.73 -0.53
CA GLU A 190 50.94 -1.80 -1.26
C GLU A 190 51.08 -3.06 -0.38
N GLY A 191 51.15 -4.24 -1.00
CA GLY A 191 51.20 -5.51 -0.28
C GLY A 191 52.34 -5.59 0.74
N GLU A 192 53.51 -5.06 0.40
CA GLU A 192 54.71 -5.05 1.26
C GLU A 192 54.59 -4.08 2.45
N GLU A 193 53.66 -3.12 2.43
CA GLU A 193 53.52 -2.11 3.48
C GLU A 193 52.82 -2.65 4.72
N TRP A 194 51.95 -3.65 4.57
CA TRP A 194 51.25 -4.31 5.67
C TRP A 194 52.21 -4.95 6.67
N ASP A 195 53.37 -5.41 6.19
CA ASP A 195 54.38 -6.12 6.97
C ASP A 195 55.47 -5.19 7.54
N ARG A 196 55.44 -3.89 7.24
CA ARG A 196 56.46 -2.94 7.70
C ARG A 196 56.22 -2.49 9.14
N ASP A 197 57.30 -2.44 9.92
CA ASP A 197 57.30 -1.86 11.27
C ASP A 197 56.79 -0.41 11.24
N GLY A 198 55.74 -0.12 12.01
CA GLY A 198 55.14 1.21 12.11
C GLY A 198 53.88 1.43 11.27
N PHE A 199 53.46 0.47 10.43
CA PHE A 199 52.13 0.48 9.82
C PHE A 199 51.04 0.47 10.91
N PRO A 200 49.96 1.28 10.82
CA PRO A 200 49.50 2.09 9.68
C PRO A 200 50.01 3.53 9.62
N PHE A 201 50.97 3.91 10.48
CA PHE A 201 51.51 5.27 10.59
C PHE A 201 52.70 5.50 9.64
N LEU A 202 52.62 4.93 8.45
CA LEU A 202 53.58 5.18 7.38
C LEU A 202 53.10 6.37 6.56
N TYR A 203 53.87 7.45 6.59
CA TYR A 203 53.49 8.70 5.93
C TYR A 203 54.43 9.05 4.79
N THR A 204 53.91 9.80 3.82
CA THR A 204 54.69 10.43 2.76
C THR A 204 55.66 11.47 3.33
N ASP A 205 56.90 11.45 2.84
CA ASP A 205 57.82 12.57 2.98
C ASP A 205 57.61 13.56 1.82
N LEU A 206 57.38 14.83 2.16
CA LEU A 206 57.14 15.90 1.18
C LEU A 206 58.42 16.68 0.83
N ASP A 207 59.55 16.37 1.49
CA ASP A 207 60.86 16.95 1.20
C ASP A 207 61.50 16.20 0.01
N ILE A 208 60.99 16.46 -1.20
CA ILE A 208 61.34 15.75 -2.44
C ILE A 208 62.65 16.30 -3.09
N ASP A 209 63.35 15.51 -3.90
CA ASP A 209 64.53 15.93 -4.67
C ASP A 209 64.19 16.87 -5.86
N ASP A 210 65.12 17.73 -6.27
CA ASP A 210 64.87 18.79 -7.27
C ASP A 210 64.72 18.30 -8.73
N ASN A 211 64.92 17.00 -9.02
CA ASN A 211 64.93 16.43 -10.38
C ASN A 211 63.72 15.51 -10.69
N MET A 212 62.63 15.62 -9.95
CA MET A 212 61.47 14.71 -10.06
C MET A 212 60.48 15.21 -11.10
N ASP A 213 60.04 14.32 -11.98
CA ASP A 213 58.97 14.61 -12.94
C ASP A 213 57.57 14.54 -12.27
N LEU A 214 56.55 15.03 -12.98
CA LEU A 214 55.17 15.09 -12.47
C LEU A 214 54.61 13.71 -12.13
N GLU A 215 54.96 12.67 -12.89
CA GLU A 215 54.55 11.29 -12.58
C GLU A 215 55.13 10.82 -11.25
N THR A 216 56.43 11.04 -11.01
CA THR A 216 57.08 10.60 -9.77
C THR A 216 56.60 11.43 -8.57
N LEU A 217 56.22 12.70 -8.78
CA LEU A 217 55.55 13.53 -7.76
C LEU A 217 54.17 13.01 -7.38
N VAL A 218 53.38 12.51 -8.35
CA VAL A 218 52.08 11.88 -8.06
C VAL A 218 52.27 10.57 -7.30
N GLN A 219 53.27 9.77 -7.69
CA GLN A 219 53.59 8.51 -7.01
C GLN A 219 54.07 8.75 -5.57
N SER A 220 54.81 9.84 -5.29
CA SER A 220 55.32 10.11 -3.95
C SER A 220 54.20 10.38 -2.94
N VAL A 221 53.06 10.94 -3.36
CA VAL A 221 51.91 11.23 -2.50
C VAL A 221 50.86 10.12 -2.44
N SER A 222 51.17 8.94 -2.97
CA SER A 222 50.31 7.75 -2.89
C SER A 222 50.05 7.26 -1.46
N ARG A 223 50.92 7.61 -0.50
CA ARG A 223 50.76 7.32 0.93
C ARG A 223 50.02 8.44 1.67
N PRO A 224 49.44 8.16 2.85
CA PRO A 224 48.87 9.19 3.70
C PRO A 224 49.88 10.30 4.02
N ILE A 225 49.47 11.54 3.94
CA ILE A 225 50.25 12.69 4.43
C ILE A 225 49.98 12.86 5.92
N ARG A 226 51.03 13.20 6.68
CA ARG A 226 50.89 13.52 8.11
C ARG A 226 49.91 14.67 8.33
N ASP A 227 49.15 14.58 9.41
CA ASP A 227 48.15 15.61 9.71
C ASP A 227 48.76 16.92 10.23
N ASP A 228 49.99 16.85 10.75
CA ASP A 228 50.74 17.95 11.37
C ASP A 228 51.83 18.55 10.46
N VAL A 229 51.75 18.34 9.14
CA VAL A 229 52.72 18.89 8.18
C VAL A 229 52.71 20.42 8.20
N SER A 230 53.91 21.00 8.10
CA SER A 230 54.05 22.46 8.01
C SER A 230 53.45 23.03 6.72
N PRO A 231 52.79 24.20 6.76
CA PRO A 231 52.25 24.84 5.56
C PRO A 231 53.35 25.16 4.53
N GLU A 232 54.58 25.37 4.99
CA GLU A 232 55.75 25.61 4.12
C GLU A 232 56.10 24.38 3.27
N SER A 233 56.08 23.18 3.86
CA SER A 233 56.34 21.93 3.11
C SER A 233 55.27 21.67 2.05
N LEU A 234 54.00 21.94 2.36
CA LEU A 234 52.90 21.79 1.39
C LEU A 234 53.00 22.82 0.25
N SER A 235 53.36 24.06 0.57
CA SER A 235 53.56 25.10 -0.45
C SER A 235 54.75 24.76 -1.36
N LYS A 236 55.87 24.28 -0.81
CA LYS A 236 57.04 23.83 -1.60
C LYS A 236 56.67 22.71 -2.55
N PHE A 237 55.89 21.72 -2.09
CA PHE A 237 55.38 20.66 -2.93
C PHE A 237 54.49 21.20 -4.08
N ALA A 238 53.57 22.11 -3.77
CA ALA A 238 52.68 22.73 -4.76
C ALA A 238 53.43 23.57 -5.79
N THR A 239 54.46 24.33 -5.39
CA THR A 239 55.32 25.08 -6.32
C THR A 239 56.07 24.15 -7.27
N ARG A 240 56.62 23.03 -6.76
CA ARG A 240 57.33 22.05 -7.60
C ARG A 240 56.42 21.36 -8.61
N MET A 241 55.19 21.06 -8.22
CA MET A 241 54.18 20.56 -9.16
C MET A 241 53.92 21.58 -10.27
N HIS A 242 53.76 22.86 -9.93
CA HIS A 242 53.56 23.93 -10.90
C HIS A 242 54.77 24.07 -11.86
N ASP A 243 56.00 24.03 -11.31
CA ASP A 243 57.24 24.14 -12.10
C ASP A 243 57.45 22.97 -13.07
N SER A 244 56.78 21.83 -12.83
CA SER A 244 56.84 20.63 -13.68
C SER A 244 55.84 20.65 -14.85
N LEU A 245 54.91 21.61 -14.88
CA LEU A 245 53.88 21.73 -15.93
C LEU A 245 54.44 22.29 -17.23
N GLY A 246 53.98 21.77 -18.38
CA GLY A 246 54.29 22.33 -19.71
C GLY A 246 55.28 21.50 -20.54
N SER A 247 55.69 20.33 -20.05
CA SER A 247 56.56 19.41 -20.81
C SER A 247 55.75 18.58 -21.82
N ASN A 248 54.53 18.14 -21.47
CA ASN A 248 53.60 17.38 -22.32
C ASN A 248 52.14 17.65 -21.91
N PRO A 249 51.38 18.54 -22.59
CA PRO A 249 50.11 19.07 -22.07
C PRO A 249 49.00 18.03 -21.85
N SER A 250 48.96 16.94 -22.63
CA SER A 250 47.96 15.87 -22.46
C SER A 250 48.28 14.97 -21.25
N ASP A 251 49.54 14.56 -21.11
CA ASP A 251 49.98 13.73 -19.98
C ASP A 251 49.94 14.55 -18.68
N ASP A 252 50.31 15.84 -18.76
CA ASP A 252 50.28 16.78 -17.63
C ASP A 252 48.84 16.91 -17.08
N ALA A 253 47.84 17.05 -17.95
CA ALA A 253 46.43 17.12 -17.53
C ALA A 253 45.96 15.85 -16.80
N TYR A 254 46.30 14.67 -17.33
CA TYR A 254 46.00 13.40 -16.68
C TYR A 254 46.67 13.27 -15.31
N PHE A 255 47.98 13.56 -15.21
CA PHE A 255 48.71 13.45 -13.94
C PHE A 255 48.25 14.49 -12.90
N VAL A 256 47.88 15.70 -13.32
CA VAL A 256 47.26 16.69 -12.44
C VAL A 256 45.90 16.20 -11.95
N ALA A 257 45.04 15.66 -12.83
CA ALA A 257 43.74 15.11 -12.41
C ALA A 257 43.92 13.94 -11.44
N LYS A 258 44.93 13.09 -11.66
CA LYS A 258 45.30 12.00 -10.75
C LYS A 258 45.84 12.54 -9.41
N LEU A 259 46.64 13.60 -9.42
CA LEU A 259 47.11 14.28 -8.22
C LEU A 259 45.95 14.82 -7.40
N LEU A 260 44.99 15.49 -8.04
CA LEU A 260 43.77 15.99 -7.40
C LEU A 260 42.94 14.85 -6.82
N THR A 261 42.88 13.70 -7.50
CA THR A 261 42.20 12.50 -7.01
C THR A 261 42.85 11.96 -5.73
N VAL A 262 44.19 11.92 -5.68
CA VAL A 262 44.94 11.53 -4.48
C VAL A 262 44.78 12.57 -3.38
N ALA A 263 44.90 13.86 -3.70
CA ALA A 263 44.73 14.97 -2.75
C ALA A 263 43.34 15.00 -2.12
N ALA A 264 42.30 14.65 -2.89
CA ALA A 264 40.91 14.54 -2.43
C ALA A 264 40.73 13.53 -1.28
N SER A 265 41.63 12.55 -1.16
CA SER A 265 41.62 11.57 -0.08
C SER A 265 42.44 11.99 1.14
N GLN A 266 43.22 13.07 1.03
CA GLN A 266 44.08 13.58 2.09
C GLN A 266 43.36 14.66 2.90
N ALA A 267 44.06 15.29 3.85
CA ALA A 267 43.49 16.37 4.64
C ALA A 267 43.13 17.60 3.77
N THR A 268 42.00 18.24 4.10
CA THR A 268 41.40 19.36 3.36
C THR A 268 42.37 20.50 3.05
N HIS A 269 43.33 20.78 3.94
CA HIS A 269 44.31 21.85 3.76
C HIS A 269 45.31 21.56 2.64
N PHE A 270 45.67 20.29 2.37
CA PHE A 270 46.57 19.91 1.28
C PHE A 270 45.93 20.20 -0.09
N SER A 271 44.67 19.76 -0.26
CA SER A 271 43.89 20.07 -1.46
C SER A 271 43.80 21.59 -1.69
N ARG A 272 43.53 22.37 -0.63
CA ARG A 272 43.46 23.83 -0.73
C ARG A 272 44.78 24.46 -1.18
N THR A 273 45.91 24.04 -0.63
CA THR A 273 47.24 24.57 -1.00
C THR A 273 47.63 24.21 -2.44
N LEU A 274 47.28 23.00 -2.91
CA LEU A 274 47.49 22.61 -4.30
C LEU A 274 46.67 23.45 -5.28
N LEU A 275 45.36 23.62 -5.01
CA LEU A 275 44.46 24.39 -5.85
C LEU A 275 44.86 25.87 -5.96
N GLN A 276 45.51 26.45 -4.94
CA GLN A 276 46.01 27.82 -4.99
C GLN A 276 47.16 28.04 -6.00
N HIS A 277 47.85 26.98 -6.40
CA HIS A 277 48.97 27.03 -7.35
C HIS A 277 48.59 26.46 -8.73
N LEU A 278 47.35 26.04 -8.90
CA LEU A 278 46.83 25.47 -10.14
C LEU A 278 46.01 26.52 -10.89
N ASP A 279 46.13 26.53 -12.21
CA ASP A 279 45.29 27.33 -13.10
C ASP A 279 44.50 26.35 -13.99
N LEU A 280 43.20 26.18 -13.70
CA LEU A 280 42.38 25.12 -14.32
C LEU A 280 42.27 25.28 -15.84
N PRO A 281 42.00 26.48 -16.42
CA PRO A 281 41.85 26.63 -17.86
C PRO A 281 43.13 26.37 -18.66
N THR A 282 44.31 26.55 -18.07
CA THR A 282 45.59 26.30 -18.75
C THR A 282 45.97 24.83 -18.77
N VAL A 283 45.60 24.08 -17.74
CA VAL A 283 45.83 22.62 -17.65
C VAL A 283 44.74 21.83 -18.37
N PHE A 284 43.47 22.20 -18.18
CA PHE A 284 42.30 21.49 -18.69
C PHE A 284 41.61 22.31 -19.79
N ASN A 285 41.74 21.85 -21.03
CA ASN A 285 41.11 22.45 -22.20
C ASN A 285 40.48 21.37 -23.11
N GLU A 286 39.78 21.79 -24.17
CA GLU A 286 39.09 20.90 -25.11
C GLU A 286 40.00 19.82 -25.74
N HIS A 287 41.32 20.04 -25.80
CA HIS A 287 42.28 19.09 -26.36
C HIS A 287 42.95 18.19 -25.32
N THR A 288 42.85 18.50 -24.03
CA THR A 288 43.46 17.72 -22.93
C THR A 288 42.43 16.95 -22.09
N LEU A 289 41.14 17.26 -22.23
CA LEU A 289 40.04 16.57 -21.53
C LEU A 289 39.58 15.32 -22.29
N ASP A 290 40.27 14.20 -22.04
CA ASP A 290 39.81 12.87 -22.43
C ASP A 290 38.92 12.22 -21.37
N GLU A 291 38.29 11.09 -21.72
CA GLU A 291 37.38 10.36 -20.82
C GLU A 291 38.06 10.01 -19.48
N THR A 292 39.32 9.54 -19.52
CA THR A 292 40.05 9.14 -18.31
C THR A 292 40.35 10.32 -17.38
N THR A 293 40.72 11.47 -17.94
CA THR A 293 41.00 12.69 -17.18
C THR A 293 39.72 13.21 -16.52
N ILE A 294 38.59 13.19 -17.24
CA ILE A 294 37.28 13.59 -16.71
C ILE A 294 36.83 12.64 -15.58
N LEU A 295 37.05 11.34 -15.71
CA LEU A 295 36.75 10.37 -14.65
C LEU A 295 37.60 10.62 -13.39
N CYS A 296 38.88 10.96 -13.54
CA CYS A 296 39.73 11.36 -12.42
C CYS A 296 39.23 12.67 -11.77
N LEU A 297 38.87 13.68 -12.57
CA LEU A 297 38.29 14.92 -12.05
C LEU A 297 36.96 14.68 -11.31
N ARG A 298 36.12 13.78 -11.81
CA ARG A 298 34.87 13.36 -11.17
C ARG A 298 35.12 12.72 -9.81
N ASP A 299 36.16 11.90 -9.70
CA ASP A 299 36.53 11.24 -8.45
C ASP A 299 37.17 12.23 -7.46
N ALA A 300 37.98 13.17 -7.94
CA ALA A 300 38.52 14.28 -7.16
C ALA A 300 37.42 15.23 -6.65
N ALA A 301 36.38 15.48 -7.45
CA ALA A 301 35.22 16.29 -7.10
C ALA A 301 34.34 15.67 -6.01
N ALA A 302 34.63 14.45 -5.54
CA ALA A 302 34.05 13.93 -4.30
C ALA A 302 34.52 14.71 -3.06
N HIS A 303 35.60 15.49 -3.14
CA HIS A 303 36.08 16.35 -2.06
C HIS A 303 35.56 17.79 -2.19
N ILE A 304 35.04 18.34 -1.08
CA ILE A 304 34.32 19.62 -1.04
C ILE A 304 35.15 20.82 -1.56
N GLU A 305 36.43 20.94 -1.20
CA GLU A 305 37.24 22.11 -1.62
C GLU A 305 37.57 22.07 -3.11
N ILE A 306 37.76 20.88 -3.69
CA ILE A 306 38.02 20.72 -5.12
C ILE A 306 36.75 21.05 -5.90
N ALA A 307 35.60 20.54 -5.45
CA ALA A 307 34.30 20.86 -6.05
C ALA A 307 34.01 22.37 -6.00
N ARG A 308 34.22 23.02 -4.85
CA ARG A 308 34.05 24.48 -4.70
C ARG A 308 34.98 25.29 -5.59
N TYR A 309 36.23 24.87 -5.73
CA TYR A 309 37.21 25.58 -6.55
C TYR A 309 36.86 25.47 -8.04
N ILE A 310 36.52 24.27 -8.53
CA ILE A 310 36.08 24.06 -9.92
C ILE A 310 34.77 24.82 -10.20
N SER A 311 33.81 24.80 -9.29
CA SER A 311 32.55 25.55 -9.46
C SER A 311 32.69 27.06 -9.30
N GLY A 312 33.73 27.53 -8.60
CA GLY A 312 33.99 28.96 -8.41
C GLY A 312 34.72 29.61 -9.57
N ASP A 313 35.39 28.81 -10.42
CA ASP A 313 36.04 29.25 -11.64
C ASP A 313 35.06 29.25 -12.82
N GLU A 314 34.22 30.29 -12.87
CA GLU A 314 33.16 30.48 -13.87
C GLU A 314 33.58 30.18 -15.33
N PRO A 315 34.72 30.68 -15.86
CA PRO A 315 35.10 30.39 -17.25
C PRO A 315 35.42 28.91 -17.50
N PHE A 316 35.97 28.20 -16.51
CA PHE A 316 36.22 26.76 -16.63
C PHE A 316 34.94 25.95 -16.47
N PHE A 317 34.07 26.33 -15.54
CA PHE A 317 32.79 25.64 -15.37
C PHE A 317 31.90 25.75 -16.62
N GLN A 318 31.83 26.93 -17.23
CA GLN A 318 31.07 27.15 -18.47
C GLN A 318 31.64 26.33 -19.64
N SER A 319 32.97 26.21 -19.75
CA SER A 319 33.58 25.43 -20.84
C SER A 319 33.24 23.93 -20.74
N LEU A 320 33.06 23.39 -19.53
CA LEU A 320 32.59 22.01 -19.33
C LEU A 320 31.13 21.83 -19.75
N GLU A 321 30.26 22.81 -19.50
CA GLU A 321 28.86 22.79 -19.94
C GLU A 321 28.74 22.88 -21.47
N ASP A 322 29.56 23.74 -22.08
CA ASP A 322 29.63 23.91 -23.52
C ASP A 322 30.13 22.62 -24.21
N LEU A 323 31.14 21.95 -23.62
CA LEU A 323 31.65 20.67 -24.13
C LEU A 323 30.61 19.54 -24.00
N GLN A 324 29.88 19.49 -22.89
CA GLN A 324 28.85 18.48 -22.64
C GLN A 324 27.65 18.61 -23.59
N SER A 325 27.38 19.83 -24.06
CA SER A 325 26.28 20.14 -25.00
C SER A 325 26.69 20.05 -26.47
N ASN A 326 27.99 19.83 -26.75
CA ASN A 326 28.52 19.81 -28.11
C ASN A 326 28.28 18.43 -28.78
N PRO A 327 27.46 18.34 -29.84
CA PRO A 327 27.16 17.08 -30.51
C PRO A 327 28.36 16.48 -31.29
N GLY A 328 29.47 17.22 -31.42
CA GLY A 328 30.69 16.74 -32.07
C GLY A 328 31.64 15.96 -31.15
N VAL A 329 31.30 15.82 -29.87
CA VAL A 329 32.09 15.10 -28.85
C VAL A 329 31.57 13.68 -28.68
N ASP A 330 32.48 12.73 -28.40
CA ASP A 330 32.11 11.33 -28.17
C ASP A 330 31.11 11.19 -27.01
N GLU A 331 30.15 10.27 -27.17
CA GLU A 331 29.07 10.04 -26.21
C GLU A 331 29.57 9.66 -24.81
N SER A 332 30.66 8.87 -24.73
CA SER A 332 31.28 8.49 -23.45
C SER A 332 31.84 9.69 -22.68
N ILE A 333 32.42 10.66 -23.41
CA ILE A 333 32.94 11.92 -22.84
C ILE A 333 31.77 12.79 -22.37
N GLN A 334 30.70 12.90 -23.15
CA GLN A 334 29.50 13.65 -22.74
C GLN A 334 28.87 13.05 -21.47
N GLU A 335 28.78 11.72 -21.36
CA GLU A 335 28.25 11.06 -20.18
C GLU A 335 29.16 11.25 -18.96
N ALA A 336 30.47 11.15 -19.14
CA ALA A 336 31.45 11.41 -18.09
C ALA A 336 31.37 12.86 -17.57
N LEU A 337 31.22 13.83 -18.48
CA LEU A 337 31.02 15.24 -18.14
C LEU A 337 29.69 15.48 -17.43
N LYS A 338 28.61 14.86 -17.88
CA LYS A 338 27.30 14.94 -17.22
C LYS A 338 27.41 14.48 -15.76
N LYS A 339 28.14 13.38 -15.50
CA LYS A 339 28.40 12.86 -14.15
C LYS A 339 29.28 13.79 -13.30
N LEU A 340 30.31 14.41 -13.91
CA LEU A 340 31.14 15.42 -13.23
C LEU A 340 30.32 16.65 -12.83
N LEU A 341 29.58 17.23 -13.79
CA LEU A 341 28.73 18.40 -13.56
C LEU A 341 27.64 18.13 -12.52
N SER A 342 27.00 16.95 -12.56
CA SER A 342 26.02 16.56 -11.53
C SER A 342 26.63 16.49 -10.14
N ARG A 343 27.89 16.04 -10.02
CA ARG A 343 28.60 15.94 -8.74
C ARG A 343 29.00 17.31 -8.20
N LEU A 344 29.47 18.21 -9.06
CA LEU A 344 29.79 19.60 -8.69
C LEU A 344 28.55 20.35 -8.19
N ARG A 345 27.44 20.30 -8.94
CA ARG A 345 26.15 20.89 -8.54
C ARG A 345 25.59 20.21 -7.28
N GLY A 346 25.77 18.89 -7.15
CA GLY A 346 25.33 18.10 -6.00
C GLY A 346 25.93 18.59 -4.67
N TRP A 347 27.20 18.98 -4.64
CA TRP A 347 27.83 19.57 -3.45
C TRP A 347 27.16 20.88 -3.02
N GLN A 348 26.86 21.76 -3.97
CA GLN A 348 26.18 23.03 -3.70
C GLN A 348 24.78 22.79 -3.09
N ILE A 349 24.02 21.86 -3.69
CA ILE A 349 22.69 21.47 -3.22
C ILE A 349 22.78 20.85 -1.81
N PHE A 350 23.72 19.94 -1.58
CA PHE A 350 23.93 19.27 -0.30
C PHE A 350 24.26 20.27 0.82
N GLU A 351 25.16 21.21 0.57
CA GLU A 351 25.55 22.22 1.54
C GLU A 351 24.40 23.14 1.96
N ILE A 352 23.52 23.49 1.01
CA ILE A 352 22.31 24.29 1.25
C ILE A 352 21.28 23.45 2.01
N ALA A 353 21.11 22.18 1.66
CA ALA A 353 20.17 21.26 2.32
C ALA A 353 20.52 20.99 3.80
N LEU A 354 21.81 21.08 4.17
CA LEU A 354 22.24 20.96 5.57
C LEU A 354 21.77 22.14 6.44
N THR A 355 21.67 23.36 5.90
CA THR A 355 21.36 24.57 6.67
C THR A 355 19.93 25.08 6.46
N SER A 356 19.37 24.91 5.25
CA SER A 356 18.09 25.47 4.86
C SER A 356 16.95 24.45 5.00
N PRO A 357 15.86 24.79 5.70
CA PRO A 357 14.68 23.92 5.77
C PRO A 357 13.92 23.81 4.44
N LYS A 358 14.24 24.66 3.45
CA LYS A 358 13.69 24.63 2.08
C LYS A 358 14.73 24.18 1.05
N GLY A 359 15.77 23.45 1.48
CA GLY A 359 16.75 22.89 0.55
C GLY A 359 16.14 21.86 -0.39
N ASP A 360 16.79 21.64 -1.53
CA ASP A 360 16.46 20.56 -2.44
C ASP A 360 16.94 19.21 -1.86
N PHE A 361 16.10 18.58 -1.03
CA PHE A 361 16.39 17.28 -0.44
C PHE A 361 16.50 16.17 -1.49
N PRO A 362 15.63 16.10 -2.52
CA PRO A 362 15.76 15.08 -3.55
C PRO A 362 17.08 15.12 -4.33
N GLY A 363 17.49 16.31 -4.79
CA GLY A 363 18.77 16.49 -5.48
C GLY A 363 19.96 16.13 -4.59
N SER A 364 19.90 16.49 -3.31
CA SER A 364 20.90 16.17 -2.29
C SER A 364 21.03 14.66 -2.03
N VAL A 365 19.90 13.94 -1.97
CA VAL A 365 19.89 12.49 -1.80
C VAL A 365 20.41 11.77 -3.04
N ALA A 366 20.06 12.24 -4.25
CA ALA A 366 20.59 11.68 -5.49
C ALA A 366 22.12 11.78 -5.54
N PHE A 367 22.67 12.92 -5.11
CA PHE A 367 24.11 13.13 -4.94
C PHE A 367 24.74 12.16 -3.93
N LEU A 368 24.12 11.98 -2.75
CA LEU A 368 24.62 11.02 -1.74
C LEU A 368 24.54 9.57 -2.22
N LYS A 369 23.49 9.21 -2.96
CA LYS A 369 23.31 7.89 -3.57
C LYS A 369 24.44 7.61 -4.57
N ASP A 370 24.77 8.58 -5.42
CA ASP A 370 25.87 8.52 -6.39
C ASP A 370 27.25 8.39 -5.72
N ILE A 371 27.58 9.26 -4.75
CA ILE A 371 28.87 9.20 -4.02
C ILE A 371 29.09 7.84 -3.35
N SER A 372 28.03 7.27 -2.76
CA SER A 372 28.11 6.01 -2.03
C SER A 372 28.16 4.77 -2.93
N MET A 373 28.09 4.90 -4.27
CA MET A 373 28.35 3.78 -5.19
C MET A 373 29.84 3.57 -5.48
N GLY A 374 30.70 4.56 -5.22
CA GLY A 374 32.14 4.48 -5.49
C GLY A 374 32.96 4.37 -4.20
N GLU A 375 33.88 3.41 -4.13
CA GLU A 375 34.77 3.24 -2.97
C GLU A 375 35.58 4.51 -2.69
N HIS A 376 36.28 5.01 -3.72
CA HIS A 376 37.12 6.21 -3.61
C HIS A 376 36.30 7.45 -3.27
N SER A 377 35.18 7.66 -3.97
CA SER A 377 34.28 8.80 -3.74
C SER A 377 33.70 8.80 -2.33
N LEU A 378 33.27 7.64 -1.82
CA LEU A 378 32.79 7.52 -0.45
C LEU A 378 33.91 7.82 0.56
N GLY A 379 35.13 7.31 0.33
CA GLY A 379 36.29 7.61 1.18
C GLY A 379 36.60 9.11 1.25
N CYS A 380 36.69 9.78 0.10
CA CYS A 380 36.91 11.24 0.02
C CYS A 380 35.79 12.04 0.69
N TRP A 381 34.54 11.63 0.50
CA TRP A 381 33.40 12.28 1.14
C TRP A 381 33.42 12.10 2.66
N LEU A 382 33.73 10.90 3.16
CA LEU A 382 33.86 10.64 4.59
C LEU A 382 34.99 11.45 5.23
N GLU A 383 36.14 11.58 4.57
CA GLU A 383 37.24 12.45 5.03
C GLU A 383 36.76 13.90 5.19
N CYS A 384 35.94 14.41 4.26
CA CYS A 384 35.32 15.73 4.39
C CYS A 384 34.38 15.78 5.60
N MET A 385 33.52 14.77 5.77
CA MET A 385 32.53 14.73 6.86
C MET A 385 33.18 14.57 8.24
N PHE A 386 34.37 14.00 8.33
CA PHE A 386 35.12 13.86 9.58
C PHE A 386 35.90 15.11 9.97
N ARG A 387 36.45 15.84 9.00
CA ARG A 387 37.48 16.87 9.24
C ARG A 387 37.13 18.28 8.81
N ASN A 388 36.11 18.46 7.98
CA ASN A 388 35.69 19.80 7.61
C ASN A 388 34.87 20.42 8.75
N ASP A 389 35.48 21.32 9.51
CA ASP A 389 34.86 21.99 10.67
C ASP A 389 33.49 22.61 10.35
N ILE A 390 33.32 23.14 9.12
CA ILE A 390 32.07 23.76 8.69
C ILE A 390 30.96 22.71 8.55
N LEU A 391 31.24 21.57 7.92
CA LEU A 391 30.24 20.50 7.74
C LEU A 391 29.88 19.85 9.08
N VAL A 392 30.89 19.61 9.93
CA VAL A 392 30.69 19.06 11.27
C VAL A 392 29.82 20.00 12.12
N ALA A 393 30.11 21.30 12.11
CA ALA A 393 29.30 22.30 12.81
C ALA A 393 27.86 22.34 12.30
N LYS A 394 27.64 22.39 10.97
CA LYS A 394 26.30 22.36 10.34
C LYS A 394 25.48 21.13 10.75
N LEU A 395 26.13 19.96 10.90
CA LEU A 395 25.47 18.74 11.37
C LEU A 395 25.17 18.76 12.88
N GLN A 396 26.00 19.41 13.70
CA GLN A 396 25.83 19.48 15.16
C GLN A 396 24.78 20.52 15.59
N GLU A 397 24.67 21.65 14.89
CA GLU A 397 23.73 22.73 15.18
C GLU A 397 22.25 22.27 15.11
N ASN A 398 21.96 21.27 14.29
CA ASN A 398 20.63 20.72 14.08
C ASN A 398 20.34 19.53 15.04
N ALA A 399 20.43 19.74 16.35
CA ALA A 399 20.16 18.70 17.35
C ALA A 399 18.66 18.31 17.37
N VAL A 400 18.38 17.00 17.35
CA VAL A 400 17.02 16.46 17.22
C VAL A 400 16.31 16.42 18.59
N PRO A 401 15.05 16.89 18.71
CA PRO A 401 14.30 16.82 19.97
C PRO A 401 14.03 15.39 20.45
N THR A 402 14.16 15.15 21.75
CA THR A 402 14.17 13.82 22.41
C THR A 402 12.80 13.14 22.60
N GLY A 403 11.68 13.78 22.20
CA GLY A 403 10.32 13.34 22.54
C GLY A 403 9.74 12.18 21.73
N SER A 404 10.25 11.94 20.52
CA SER A 404 10.06 10.70 19.77
C SER A 404 11.37 10.45 19.02
N ARG A 405 11.82 9.21 18.90
CA ARG A 405 13.00 8.85 18.09
C ARG A 405 12.53 8.25 16.78
N PRO A 406 12.17 9.07 15.75
CA PRO A 406 11.92 8.54 14.42
C PRO A 406 13.14 7.79 13.91
N LEU A 407 12.88 6.67 13.26
CA LEU A 407 13.85 5.97 12.43
C LEU A 407 14.26 6.90 11.26
N PRO A 408 15.46 6.69 10.66
CA PRO A 408 15.85 7.44 9.47
C PRO A 408 14.84 7.22 8.33
N PRO A 409 14.49 8.27 7.57
CA PRO A 409 13.56 8.14 6.44
C PRO A 409 14.18 7.27 5.32
N LEU A 410 13.31 6.60 4.57
CA LEU A 410 13.68 5.76 3.43
C LEU A 410 13.92 6.66 2.20
N LEU A 411 15.18 7.03 1.97
CA LEU A 411 15.55 8.06 0.98
C LEU A 411 16.29 7.50 -0.24
N PHE A 412 16.91 6.31 -0.17
CA PHE A 412 17.55 5.71 -1.35
C PHE A 412 16.56 4.98 -2.29
N GLN A 413 15.28 4.91 -1.92
CA GLN A 413 14.22 4.31 -2.74
C GLN A 413 13.95 5.19 -3.96
N ASP A 414 13.52 4.57 -5.06
CA ASP A 414 13.23 5.28 -6.30
C ASP A 414 12.09 6.30 -6.14
N ARG A 415 11.23 6.12 -5.12
CA ARG A 415 10.22 7.09 -4.69
C ARG A 415 10.60 7.66 -3.32
N GLN A 416 10.98 8.93 -3.32
CA GLN A 416 11.30 9.62 -2.09
C GLN A 416 10.03 10.22 -1.46
N PRO A 417 9.72 9.93 -0.19
CA PRO A 417 8.63 10.60 0.50
C PRO A 417 8.94 12.09 0.68
N GLU A 418 7.92 12.93 0.90
CA GLU A 418 8.15 14.31 1.31
C GLU A 418 8.96 14.34 2.62
N VAL A 419 10.19 14.86 2.55
CA VAL A 419 11.13 14.81 3.66
C VAL A 419 11.25 16.17 4.33
N SER A 420 10.99 16.17 5.63
CA SER A 420 11.32 17.32 6.48
C SER A 420 12.83 17.46 6.64
N HIS A 421 13.31 18.68 6.83
CA HIS A 421 14.72 18.98 7.10
C HIS A 421 15.31 18.11 8.23
N GLN A 422 14.58 17.91 9.32
CA GLN A 422 15.01 17.02 10.41
C GLN A 422 15.14 15.56 9.98
N GLY A 423 14.22 15.08 9.12
CA GLY A 423 14.32 13.75 8.53
C GLY A 423 15.57 13.60 7.68
N PHE A 424 15.87 14.61 6.85
CA PHE A 424 17.08 14.65 6.02
C PHE A 424 18.37 14.63 6.86
N ILE A 425 18.48 15.45 7.93
CA ILE A 425 19.65 15.45 8.81
C ILE A 425 19.86 14.09 9.51
N ARG A 426 18.78 13.45 9.97
CA ARG A 426 18.85 12.09 10.54
C ARG A 426 19.39 11.06 9.54
N PHE A 427 18.96 11.16 8.29
CA PHE A 427 19.46 10.30 7.22
C PHE A 427 20.96 10.50 6.97
N VAL A 428 21.43 11.76 6.87
CA VAL A 428 22.86 12.05 6.69
C VAL A 428 23.69 11.50 7.85
N ARG A 429 23.24 11.66 9.10
CA ARG A 429 23.93 11.08 10.27
C ARG A 429 23.97 9.55 10.23
N ALA A 430 22.86 8.92 9.84
CA ALA A 430 22.81 7.48 9.67
C ALA A 430 23.79 7.00 8.59
N LEU A 431 23.86 7.69 7.44
CA LEU A 431 24.79 7.37 6.36
C LEU A 431 26.25 7.49 6.80
N VAL A 432 26.63 8.60 7.44
CA VAL A 432 28.00 8.78 7.98
C VAL A 432 28.33 7.69 8.99
N GLY A 433 27.42 7.39 9.92
CA GLY A 433 27.65 6.39 10.97
C GLY A 433 27.78 4.98 10.40
N VAL A 434 26.88 4.57 9.50
CA VAL A 434 26.91 3.24 8.87
C VAL A 434 28.19 3.06 8.06
N ALA A 435 28.55 4.05 7.22
CA ALA A 435 29.75 4.00 6.42
C ALA A 435 31.04 3.99 7.29
N SER A 436 31.04 4.68 8.44
CA SER A 436 32.13 4.63 9.41
C SER A 436 32.29 3.23 10.04
N VAL A 437 31.18 2.56 10.39
CA VAL A 437 31.20 1.17 10.90
C VAL A 437 31.71 0.21 9.84
N LEU A 438 31.35 0.41 8.56
CA LEU A 438 31.88 -0.37 7.43
C LEU A 438 33.39 -0.16 7.25
N GLY A 439 33.89 1.07 7.46
CA GLY A 439 35.33 1.36 7.50
C GLY A 439 36.04 0.60 8.62
N ALA A 440 35.51 0.65 9.84
CA ALA A 440 36.06 -0.09 10.99
C ALA A 440 36.03 -1.61 10.77
N MET A 441 34.95 -2.14 10.19
CA MET A 441 34.82 -3.56 9.84
C MET A 441 35.89 -3.98 8.82
N SER A 442 36.05 -3.22 7.75
CA SER A 442 37.01 -3.50 6.67
C SER A 442 38.47 -3.40 7.15
N TRP A 443 38.73 -2.47 8.07
CA TRP A 443 40.03 -2.36 8.73
C TRP A 443 40.33 -3.59 9.59
N ALA A 444 39.40 -3.97 10.47
CA ALA A 444 39.53 -5.15 11.32
C ALA A 444 39.65 -6.45 10.50
N ASP A 445 39.02 -6.49 9.32
CA ASP A 445 39.17 -7.55 8.34
C ASP A 445 40.61 -7.66 7.85
N SER A 446 41.19 -6.53 7.43
CA SER A 446 42.55 -6.49 6.87
C SER A 446 43.65 -6.77 7.90
N VAL A 447 43.44 -6.38 9.16
CA VAL A 447 44.41 -6.62 10.26
C VAL A 447 44.25 -8.01 10.90
N GLY A 448 43.21 -8.78 10.54
CA GLY A 448 43.02 -10.12 11.12
C GLY A 448 42.47 -10.13 12.56
N ASN A 449 41.73 -9.09 12.98
CA ASN A 449 41.16 -9.04 14.34
C ASN A 449 39.72 -9.57 14.39
N ASP A 450 39.56 -10.78 14.91
CA ASP A 450 38.26 -11.46 14.97
C ASP A 450 37.25 -10.76 15.89
N LEU A 451 37.68 -10.24 17.05
CA LEU A 451 36.77 -9.63 18.04
C LEU A 451 36.10 -8.34 17.52
N CYS A 452 36.89 -7.45 16.93
CA CYS A 452 36.41 -6.21 16.35
C CYS A 452 35.49 -6.49 15.15
N ARG A 453 35.89 -7.45 14.29
CA ARG A 453 35.13 -7.82 13.10
C ARG A 453 33.79 -8.48 13.44
N GLU A 454 33.77 -9.42 14.40
CA GLU A 454 32.54 -10.06 14.87
C GLU A 454 31.55 -9.02 15.43
N ARG A 455 32.02 -8.09 16.26
CA ARG A 455 31.16 -7.03 16.82
C ARG A 455 30.66 -6.06 15.75
N ALA A 456 31.51 -5.66 14.81
CA ALA A 456 31.12 -4.75 13.73
C ALA A 456 30.05 -5.40 12.82
N LEU A 457 30.24 -6.68 12.44
CA LEU A 457 29.24 -7.43 11.66
C LEU A 457 27.94 -7.64 12.43
N ALA A 458 27.99 -7.94 13.73
CA ALA A 458 26.79 -8.06 14.56
C ALA A 458 25.97 -6.76 14.63
N VAL A 459 26.64 -5.61 14.69
CA VAL A 459 25.97 -4.31 14.62
C VAL A 459 25.35 -4.08 13.24
N LEU A 460 26.06 -4.39 12.16
CA LEU A 460 25.50 -4.27 10.81
C LEU A 460 24.28 -5.19 10.60
N VAL A 461 24.31 -6.41 11.14
CA VAL A 461 23.15 -7.32 11.13
C VAL A 461 21.97 -6.69 11.88
N LEU A 462 22.20 -6.12 13.07
CA LEU A 462 21.16 -5.42 13.82
C LEU A 462 20.57 -4.24 13.01
N LEU A 463 21.44 -3.40 12.43
CA LEU A 463 21.01 -2.26 11.62
C LEU A 463 20.24 -2.69 10.36
N GLN A 464 20.60 -3.83 9.75
CA GLN A 464 19.87 -4.40 8.61
C GLN A 464 18.45 -4.87 8.97
N THR A 465 18.16 -5.15 10.25
CA THR A 465 16.79 -5.51 10.70
C THR A 465 15.88 -4.30 10.91
N VAL A 466 16.43 -3.09 10.97
CA VAL A 466 15.68 -1.86 11.27
C VAL A 466 15.43 -1.07 9.99
N ASP A 467 14.16 -0.73 9.73
CA ASP A 467 13.77 0.08 8.57
C ASP A 467 14.48 1.45 8.58
N GLY A 468 14.83 1.96 7.40
CA GLY A 468 15.69 3.13 7.23
C GLY A 468 17.18 2.78 7.24
N TYR A 469 17.68 2.15 8.31
CA TYR A 469 19.08 1.69 8.36
C TYR A 469 19.35 0.56 7.37
N ARG A 470 18.40 -0.38 7.21
CA ARG A 470 18.51 -1.48 6.25
C ARG A 470 18.88 -1.02 4.85
N GLU A 471 18.26 0.05 4.39
CA GLU A 471 18.48 0.60 3.06
C GLU A 471 19.90 1.17 2.92
N ILE A 472 20.35 1.95 3.90
CA ILE A 472 21.70 2.54 3.91
C ILE A 472 22.75 1.43 3.97
N VAL A 473 22.57 0.45 4.86
CA VAL A 473 23.47 -0.70 5.01
C VAL A 473 23.52 -1.50 3.71
N ASN A 474 22.36 -1.82 3.13
CA ASN A 474 22.31 -2.59 1.89
C ASN A 474 23.01 -1.85 0.75
N HIS A 475 22.71 -0.55 0.57
CA HIS A 475 23.32 0.26 -0.48
C HIS A 475 24.85 0.34 -0.34
N CYS A 476 25.37 0.62 0.86
CA CYS A 476 26.81 0.71 1.07
C CYS A 476 27.52 -0.65 0.96
N LEU A 477 26.90 -1.76 1.37
CA LEU A 477 27.49 -3.10 1.25
C LEU A 477 27.66 -3.59 -0.19
N LEU A 478 26.99 -2.95 -1.17
CA LEU A 478 27.15 -3.24 -2.60
C LEU A 478 28.44 -2.70 -3.21
N LEU A 479 29.24 -1.95 -2.45
CA LEU A 479 30.60 -1.61 -2.85
C LEU A 479 31.41 -2.89 -3.06
N ARG A 480 32.11 -2.96 -4.20
CA ARG A 480 32.80 -4.17 -4.68
C ARG A 480 33.67 -4.84 -3.59
N GLN A 481 34.48 -4.08 -2.86
CA GLN A 481 35.33 -4.63 -1.81
C GLN A 481 34.54 -5.13 -0.61
N LEU A 482 33.45 -4.46 -0.23
CA LEU A 482 32.65 -4.85 0.93
C LEU A 482 31.88 -6.13 0.65
N THR A 483 31.29 -6.25 -0.54
CA THR A 483 30.61 -7.48 -0.97
C THR A 483 31.60 -8.66 -1.03
N ARG A 484 32.79 -8.47 -1.59
CA ARG A 484 33.82 -9.52 -1.64
C ARG A 484 34.32 -9.93 -0.25
N ARG A 485 34.54 -8.97 0.65
CA ARG A 485 34.92 -9.25 2.04
C ARG A 485 33.85 -10.04 2.78
N LEU A 486 32.56 -9.79 2.53
CA LEU A 486 31.49 -10.62 3.08
C LEU A 486 31.58 -12.07 2.60
N GLY A 487 31.89 -12.28 1.31
CA GLY A 487 32.14 -13.61 0.74
C GLY A 487 33.33 -14.34 1.39
N TRP A 488 34.42 -13.63 1.69
CA TRP A 488 35.59 -14.19 2.36
C TRP A 488 35.36 -14.49 3.85
N ASN A 489 34.44 -13.76 4.49
CA ASN A 489 34.11 -13.94 5.89
C ASN A 489 32.99 -14.98 6.12
N LYS A 490 32.67 -15.84 5.15
CA LYS A 490 31.68 -16.93 5.30
C LYS A 490 32.13 -17.98 6.33
N CYS A 491 31.25 -18.90 6.76
CA CYS A 491 31.70 -20.02 7.58
C CYS A 491 32.68 -20.93 6.82
N ASP A 492 33.75 -21.30 7.50
CA ASP A 492 34.64 -22.41 7.11
C ASP A 492 34.14 -23.73 7.73
N ASP A 493 35.02 -24.75 7.82
CA ASP A 493 34.75 -26.07 8.40
C ASP A 493 34.22 -26.05 9.86
N VAL A 494 34.48 -24.98 10.61
CA VAL A 494 34.00 -24.79 11.99
C VAL A 494 33.11 -23.55 12.06
N PRO A 495 31.88 -23.65 12.59
CA PRO A 495 30.97 -22.51 12.59
C PRO A 495 31.46 -21.43 13.56
N ARG A 496 31.64 -20.20 13.03
CA ARG A 496 32.00 -19.02 13.82
C ARG A 496 30.86 -18.01 13.78
N LYS A 497 30.66 -17.25 14.86
CA LYS A 497 29.68 -16.15 14.91
C LYS A 497 29.89 -15.12 13.81
N LEU A 498 31.15 -14.92 13.43
CA LEU A 498 31.57 -14.09 12.33
C LEU A 498 30.98 -14.57 10.99
N GLY A 499 31.18 -15.85 10.66
CA GLY A 499 30.63 -16.50 9.47
C GLY A 499 29.11 -16.44 9.42
N ILE A 500 28.44 -16.76 10.53
CA ILE A 500 26.98 -16.69 10.65
C ILE A 500 26.46 -15.26 10.40
N SER A 501 27.18 -14.23 10.88
CA SER A 501 26.77 -12.83 10.69
C SER A 501 26.99 -12.35 9.25
N ALA A 502 28.11 -12.75 8.62
CA ALA A 502 28.38 -12.45 7.22
C ALA A 502 27.35 -13.11 6.29
N GLU A 503 27.03 -14.39 6.52
CA GLU A 503 26.00 -15.12 5.79
C GLU A 503 24.62 -14.48 5.93
N ARG A 504 24.24 -14.03 7.13
CA ARG A 504 22.99 -13.27 7.36
C ARG A 504 22.93 -11.99 6.55
N LEU A 505 24.02 -11.23 6.51
CA LEU A 505 24.10 -10.00 5.72
C LEU A 505 23.97 -10.30 4.22
N LEU A 506 24.65 -11.33 3.72
CA LEU A 506 24.57 -11.77 2.32
C LEU A 506 23.15 -12.20 1.93
N VAL A 507 22.48 -12.99 2.77
CA VAL A 507 21.08 -13.36 2.59
C VAL A 507 20.16 -12.13 2.63
N GLY A 508 20.42 -11.19 3.54
CA GLY A 508 19.69 -9.93 3.62
C GLY A 508 19.83 -9.06 2.36
N LEU A 509 21.05 -8.99 1.80
CA LEU A 509 21.32 -8.31 0.54
C LEU A 509 20.65 -9.02 -0.64
N ALA A 510 20.65 -10.35 -0.65
CA ALA A 510 20.08 -11.14 -1.72
C ALA A 510 18.56 -11.00 -1.87
N LYS A 511 17.87 -10.55 -0.82
CA LYS A 511 16.44 -10.26 -0.85
C LYS A 511 16.10 -8.98 -1.62
N ASP A 512 17.08 -8.10 -1.84
CA ASP A 512 16.92 -6.90 -2.64
C ASP A 512 17.19 -7.20 -4.12
N PRO A 513 16.22 -7.00 -5.02
CA PRO A 513 16.43 -7.29 -6.44
C PRO A 513 17.53 -6.42 -7.07
N GLN A 514 17.70 -5.17 -6.62
CA GLN A 514 18.71 -4.26 -7.18
C GLN A 514 20.14 -4.66 -6.80
N ALA A 515 20.31 -5.30 -5.63
CA ALA A 515 21.59 -5.84 -5.19
C ALA A 515 22.11 -6.94 -6.14
N MET A 516 21.20 -7.79 -6.66
CA MET A 516 21.54 -8.88 -7.59
C MET A 516 22.00 -8.40 -8.96
N LEU A 517 21.68 -7.17 -9.34
CA LEU A 517 22.16 -6.57 -10.59
C LEU A 517 23.62 -6.12 -10.51
N ARG A 518 24.24 -6.11 -9.32
CA ARG A 518 25.66 -5.77 -9.16
C ARG A 518 26.55 -6.99 -9.42
N GLU A 519 27.54 -6.81 -10.28
CA GLU A 519 28.49 -7.89 -10.65
C GLU A 519 29.17 -8.52 -9.43
N ALA A 520 29.67 -7.69 -8.51
CA ALA A 520 30.36 -8.17 -7.31
C ALA A 520 29.47 -9.09 -6.45
N MET A 521 28.18 -8.79 -6.33
CA MET A 521 27.23 -9.61 -5.59
C MET A 521 26.95 -10.93 -6.29
N ARG A 522 26.75 -10.91 -7.61
CA ARG A 522 26.54 -12.14 -8.40
C ARG A 522 27.73 -13.08 -8.29
N THR A 523 28.96 -12.56 -8.45
CA THR A 523 30.18 -13.37 -8.35
C THR A 523 30.29 -14.01 -6.98
N VAL A 524 30.13 -13.22 -5.90
CA VAL A 524 30.21 -13.73 -4.53
C VAL A 524 29.18 -14.82 -4.27
N VAL A 525 27.93 -14.62 -4.71
CA VAL A 525 26.85 -15.61 -4.56
C VAL A 525 27.14 -16.91 -5.30
N LEU A 526 27.61 -16.84 -6.54
CA LEU A 526 27.88 -18.01 -7.37
C LEU A 526 29.12 -18.79 -6.91
N GLU A 527 30.01 -18.15 -6.14
CA GLU A 527 31.19 -18.78 -5.51
C GLU A 527 30.90 -19.31 -4.09
N LEU A 528 29.66 -19.21 -3.61
CA LEU A 528 29.27 -19.75 -2.31
C LEU A 528 29.29 -21.28 -2.34
N GLU A 529 30.20 -21.87 -1.57
CA GLU A 529 30.29 -23.32 -1.36
C GLU A 529 30.04 -23.68 0.12
N PRO A 530 29.29 -24.77 0.41
CA PRO A 530 29.06 -25.27 1.76
C PRO A 530 30.36 -25.78 2.42
N PRO A 531 30.44 -25.84 3.76
CA PRO A 531 29.35 -25.76 4.75
C PRO A 531 28.96 -24.33 5.17
N PHE A 532 27.65 -24.08 5.34
CA PHE A 532 27.12 -22.80 5.81
C PHE A 532 26.63 -22.87 7.26
N GLY A 533 26.77 -21.77 7.99
CA GLY A 533 26.28 -21.64 9.37
C GLY A 533 24.82 -21.18 9.49
N PHE A 534 24.34 -20.45 8.49
CA PHE A 534 23.02 -19.82 8.44
C PHE A 534 22.29 -20.10 7.13
N ILE A 535 22.98 -20.13 5.99
CA ILE A 535 22.34 -20.37 4.69
C ILE A 535 21.89 -21.82 4.58
N GLU A 536 20.58 -22.03 4.51
CA GLU A 536 19.99 -23.35 4.28
C GLU A 536 20.11 -23.77 2.80
N SER A 537 20.07 -25.08 2.52
CA SER A 537 20.18 -25.57 1.13
C SER A 537 19.07 -25.05 0.21
N GLU A 538 17.86 -24.85 0.73
CA GLU A 538 16.75 -24.28 -0.05
C GLU A 538 16.99 -22.79 -0.35
N GLU A 539 17.51 -22.03 0.63
CA GLU A 539 17.82 -20.61 0.48
C GLU A 539 19.02 -20.40 -0.46
N LEU A 540 20.03 -21.28 -0.42
CA LEU A 540 21.14 -21.26 -1.38
C LEU A 540 20.64 -21.45 -2.82
N LEU A 541 19.85 -22.48 -3.08
CA LEU A 541 19.28 -22.75 -4.42
C LEU A 541 18.36 -21.61 -4.91
N GLU A 542 17.77 -20.87 -3.99
CA GLU A 542 17.01 -19.67 -4.31
C GLU A 542 17.93 -18.53 -4.72
N ILE A 543 18.91 -18.18 -3.89
CA ILE A 543 19.83 -17.05 -4.13
C ILE A 543 20.70 -17.30 -5.37
N GLU A 544 21.15 -18.53 -5.61
CA GLU A 544 21.83 -18.95 -6.84
C GLU A 544 20.95 -18.74 -8.07
N LYS A 545 19.65 -19.08 -7.98
CA LYS A 545 18.70 -18.84 -9.08
C LYS A 545 18.57 -17.34 -9.39
N LEU A 546 18.48 -16.50 -8.36
CA LEU A 546 18.42 -15.04 -8.55
C LEU A 546 19.68 -14.50 -9.24
N ALA A 547 20.86 -14.96 -8.82
CA ALA A 547 22.12 -14.55 -9.42
C ALA A 547 22.29 -15.05 -10.86
N MET A 548 21.81 -16.25 -11.18
CA MET A 548 21.81 -16.78 -12.56
C MET A 548 20.92 -15.94 -13.48
N VAL A 549 19.69 -15.64 -13.09
CA VAL A 549 18.79 -14.78 -13.89
C VAL A 549 19.42 -13.40 -14.12
N ALA A 550 20.01 -12.81 -13.08
CA ALA A 550 20.67 -11.52 -13.21
C ALA A 550 21.97 -11.55 -14.03
N ARG A 551 22.67 -12.71 -14.10
CA ARG A 551 23.88 -12.89 -14.92
C ARG A 551 23.52 -13.12 -16.38
N ASP A 552 22.51 -13.94 -16.64
CA ASP A 552 22.08 -14.33 -17.98
C ASP A 552 21.28 -13.20 -18.68
N GLY A 553 20.88 -12.17 -17.92
CA GLY A 553 20.45 -10.87 -18.45
C GLY A 553 19.02 -10.84 -18.97
N LEU A 554 18.78 -10.01 -19.98
CA LEU A 554 17.45 -9.71 -20.51
C LEU A 554 16.66 -10.96 -20.96
N LEU A 555 17.31 -11.89 -21.66
CA LEU A 555 16.67 -13.11 -22.17
C LEU A 555 16.10 -13.98 -21.03
N SER A 556 16.91 -14.26 -20.01
CA SER A 556 16.45 -15.05 -18.84
C SER A 556 15.35 -14.34 -18.05
N ALA A 557 15.40 -13.01 -17.97
CA ALA A 557 14.35 -12.22 -17.34
C ALA A 557 13.01 -12.33 -18.09
N ILE A 558 13.03 -12.31 -19.42
CA ILE A 558 11.85 -12.48 -20.28
C ILE A 558 11.27 -13.89 -20.14
N GLU A 559 12.11 -14.93 -20.16
CA GLU A 559 11.67 -16.31 -19.95
C GLU A 559 10.97 -16.49 -18.60
N GLU A 560 11.53 -15.92 -17.53
CA GLU A 560 10.94 -15.97 -16.21
C GLU A 560 9.66 -15.13 -16.11
N LEU A 561 9.50 -14.01 -16.80
CA LEU A 561 8.22 -13.29 -16.85
C LEU A 561 7.14 -14.07 -17.61
N ALA A 562 7.50 -14.74 -18.71
CA ALA A 562 6.57 -15.55 -19.51
C ALA A 562 6.21 -16.89 -18.84
N TYR A 563 6.94 -17.30 -17.80
CA TYR A 563 6.74 -18.60 -17.15
C TYR A 563 5.41 -18.67 -16.36
N THR A 564 4.54 -19.59 -16.75
CA THR A 564 3.26 -19.86 -16.08
C THR A 564 3.50 -20.58 -14.75
N SER A 565 3.10 -19.94 -13.65
CA SER A 565 3.41 -20.42 -12.29
C SER A 565 2.25 -21.18 -11.66
N VAL A 566 2.57 -22.15 -10.78
CA VAL A 566 1.57 -22.79 -9.92
C VAL A 566 1.12 -21.79 -8.85
N ARG A 567 -0.19 -21.66 -8.66
CA ARG A 567 -0.82 -20.68 -7.76
C ARG A 567 -1.25 -21.33 -6.43
N PRO A 568 -1.14 -20.63 -5.29
CA PRO A 568 -0.65 -19.26 -5.10
C PRO A 568 0.89 -19.14 -5.26
N PHE A 569 1.38 -17.94 -5.54
CA PHE A 569 2.82 -17.68 -5.70
C PHE A 569 3.61 -18.00 -4.42
N SER A 570 4.73 -18.70 -4.59
CA SER A 570 5.70 -18.89 -3.52
C SER A 570 6.61 -17.67 -3.35
N LEU A 571 7.19 -17.49 -2.16
CA LEU A 571 8.19 -16.44 -1.88
C LEU A 571 9.34 -16.47 -2.89
N ARG A 572 9.83 -17.68 -3.20
CA ARG A 572 10.88 -17.92 -4.19
C ARG A 572 10.51 -17.38 -5.57
N ARG A 573 9.28 -17.65 -6.03
CA ARG A 573 8.83 -17.18 -7.36
C ARG A 573 8.71 -15.66 -7.41
N LEU A 574 8.16 -15.03 -6.37
CA LEU A 574 8.05 -13.58 -6.31
C LEU A 574 9.41 -12.90 -6.33
N ARG A 575 10.41 -13.42 -5.60
CA ARG A 575 11.78 -12.87 -5.63
C ARG A 575 12.42 -12.97 -7.02
N VAL A 576 12.25 -14.11 -7.71
CA VAL A 576 12.72 -14.26 -9.09
C VAL A 576 12.05 -13.24 -10.01
N LEU A 577 10.72 -13.10 -9.94
CA LEU A 577 9.99 -12.12 -10.74
C LEU A 577 10.48 -10.69 -10.49
N ARG A 578 10.73 -10.30 -9.24
CA ARG A 578 11.24 -8.97 -8.90
C ARG A 578 12.65 -8.72 -9.44
N VAL A 579 13.53 -9.72 -9.44
CA VAL A 579 14.85 -9.62 -10.10
C VAL A 579 14.68 -9.49 -11.61
N SER A 580 13.80 -10.28 -12.23
CA SER A 580 13.50 -10.17 -13.67
C SER A 580 12.99 -8.77 -14.05
N ILE A 581 12.06 -8.21 -13.27
CA ILE A 581 11.57 -6.83 -13.47
C ILE A 581 12.70 -5.82 -13.32
N ALA A 582 13.59 -6.00 -12.32
CA ALA A 582 14.71 -5.11 -12.10
C ALA A 582 15.75 -5.15 -13.25
N VAL A 583 16.05 -6.33 -13.80
CA VAL A 583 16.92 -6.47 -14.99
C VAL A 583 16.35 -5.66 -16.16
N ILE A 584 15.06 -5.83 -16.43
CA ILE A 584 14.42 -5.16 -17.57
C ILE A 584 14.31 -3.64 -17.32
N ALA A 585 14.01 -3.22 -16.08
CA ALA A 585 14.01 -1.81 -15.72
C ALA A 585 15.41 -1.16 -15.89
N GLY A 586 16.49 -1.94 -15.69
CA GLY A 586 17.85 -1.50 -15.98
C GLY A 586 18.08 -1.26 -17.47
N GLU A 587 17.55 -2.13 -18.34
CA GLU A 587 17.62 -1.96 -19.80
C GLU A 587 16.81 -0.76 -20.29
N LEU A 588 15.71 -0.40 -19.62
CA LEU A 588 14.91 0.77 -19.95
C LEU A 588 15.59 2.12 -19.66
N ALA A 589 16.71 2.12 -18.94
CA ALA A 589 17.49 3.33 -18.71
C ALA A 589 18.30 3.78 -19.94
N TYR A 590 18.45 2.92 -20.95
CA TYR A 590 19.14 3.24 -22.21
C TYR A 590 18.20 3.92 -23.21
N ASP A 591 18.73 4.79 -24.06
CA ASP A 591 17.95 5.61 -25.00
C ASP A 591 17.08 4.78 -25.98
N ASP A 592 17.52 3.59 -26.40
CA ASP A 592 16.77 2.63 -27.23
C ASP A 592 16.22 1.42 -26.43
N GLY A 593 16.28 1.49 -25.10
CA GLY A 593 15.96 0.38 -24.21
C GLY A 593 14.54 -0.16 -24.36
N GLU A 594 13.56 0.72 -24.56
CA GLU A 594 12.15 0.33 -24.74
C GLU A 594 11.96 -0.58 -25.95
N TRP A 595 12.57 -0.23 -27.09
CA TRP A 595 12.49 -1.03 -28.30
C TRP A 595 13.23 -2.35 -28.13
N HIS A 596 14.42 -2.32 -27.52
CA HIS A 596 15.23 -3.51 -27.30
C HIS A 596 14.51 -4.57 -26.45
N VAL A 597 13.82 -4.15 -25.38
CA VAL A 597 13.02 -5.03 -24.53
C VAL A 597 11.87 -5.65 -25.31
N VAL A 598 11.13 -4.85 -26.08
CA VAL A 598 9.96 -5.31 -26.84
C VAL A 598 10.37 -6.27 -27.97
N GLU A 599 11.46 -5.98 -28.68
CA GLU A 599 11.98 -6.82 -29.76
C GLU A 599 12.40 -8.20 -29.25
N ASN A 600 13.16 -8.25 -28.15
CA ASN A 600 13.55 -9.52 -27.53
C ASN A 600 12.33 -10.31 -27.02
N PHE A 601 11.31 -9.63 -26.49
CA PHE A 601 10.09 -10.30 -26.06
C PHE A 601 9.32 -10.92 -27.23
N TRP A 602 9.27 -10.23 -28.38
CA TRP A 602 8.65 -10.75 -29.59
C TRP A 602 9.42 -11.90 -30.22
N SER A 603 10.75 -11.85 -30.19
CA SER A 603 11.60 -12.86 -30.82
C SER A 603 11.57 -14.21 -30.12
N GLU A 604 11.47 -14.25 -28.78
CA GLU A 604 11.53 -15.49 -28.02
C GLU A 604 10.23 -16.31 -28.06
N ARG A 605 9.05 -15.67 -27.91
CA ARG A 605 7.79 -16.39 -27.63
C ARG A 605 6.60 -16.04 -28.52
N GLY A 606 6.67 -14.99 -29.33
CA GLY A 606 5.54 -14.53 -30.16
C GLY A 606 4.28 -14.10 -29.36
N GLU A 607 4.38 -14.01 -28.02
CA GLU A 607 3.34 -13.49 -27.14
C GLU A 607 3.43 -11.96 -27.04
N ARG A 608 2.30 -11.32 -26.71
CA ARG A 608 2.25 -9.86 -26.53
C ARG A 608 2.72 -9.50 -25.12
N PHE A 609 3.76 -8.67 -25.04
CA PHE A 609 4.36 -8.15 -23.81
C PHE A 609 3.35 -7.63 -22.77
N PHE A 610 2.47 -6.70 -23.15
CA PHE A 610 1.51 -6.08 -22.23
C PHE A 610 0.48 -7.05 -21.62
N PRO A 611 -0.21 -7.92 -22.40
CA PRO A 611 -1.05 -8.97 -21.84
C PRO A 611 -0.37 -9.84 -20.79
N THR A 612 0.90 -10.19 -20.96
CA THR A 612 1.64 -11.03 -20.01
C THR A 612 1.86 -10.29 -18.70
N LEU A 613 2.27 -9.02 -18.74
CA LEU A 613 2.43 -8.19 -17.53
C LEU A 613 1.11 -7.97 -16.79
N ILE A 614 0.04 -7.68 -17.53
CA ILE A 614 -1.29 -7.49 -16.94
C ILE A 614 -1.80 -8.80 -16.34
N ALA A 615 -1.55 -9.95 -16.98
CA ALA A 615 -1.90 -11.26 -16.43
C ALA A 615 -1.14 -11.53 -15.11
N LEU A 616 0.17 -11.24 -15.05
CA LEU A 616 0.94 -11.35 -13.81
C LEU A 616 0.40 -10.41 -12.71
N LEU A 617 0.00 -9.18 -13.06
CA LEU A 617 -0.59 -8.25 -12.10
C LEU A 617 -1.94 -8.75 -11.56
N CYS A 618 -2.81 -9.27 -12.44
CA CYS A 618 -4.06 -9.92 -12.04
C CYS A 618 -3.78 -11.10 -11.11
N ASP A 619 -2.77 -11.91 -11.43
CA ASP A 619 -2.38 -13.06 -10.63
C ASP A 619 -1.91 -12.67 -9.23
N VAL A 620 -1.06 -11.64 -9.12
CA VAL A 620 -0.60 -11.12 -7.81
C VAL A 620 -1.76 -10.52 -7.00
N SER A 621 -2.66 -9.79 -7.66
CA SER A 621 -3.85 -9.22 -7.04
C SER A 621 -4.78 -10.31 -6.50
N ASP A 622 -5.05 -11.34 -7.30
CA ASP A 622 -5.87 -12.48 -6.90
C ASP A 622 -5.29 -13.21 -5.69
N ASP A 623 -3.97 -13.43 -5.62
CA ASP A 623 -3.35 -14.05 -4.44
C ASP A 623 -3.48 -13.19 -3.18
N LEU A 624 -3.33 -11.86 -3.30
CA LEU A 624 -3.60 -10.93 -2.20
C LEU A 624 -5.06 -10.99 -1.74
N ASN A 625 -6.00 -11.08 -2.68
CA ASN A 625 -7.43 -11.16 -2.39
C ASN A 625 -7.79 -12.36 -1.52
N HIS A 626 -7.15 -13.51 -1.75
CA HIS A 626 -7.37 -14.71 -0.94
C HIS A 626 -6.96 -14.50 0.52
N HIS A 627 -5.92 -13.70 0.79
CA HIS A 627 -5.46 -13.39 2.15
C HIS A 627 -6.41 -12.49 2.95
N PHE A 628 -7.23 -11.67 2.26
CA PHE A 628 -8.19 -10.75 2.88
C PHE A 628 -9.65 -11.18 2.72
N SER A 629 -9.90 -12.43 2.30
CA SER A 629 -11.26 -12.98 2.18
C SER A 629 -11.94 -13.16 3.54
N ILE A 630 -13.29 -13.09 3.55
CA ILE A 630 -14.12 -13.30 4.75
C ILE A 630 -14.11 -14.78 5.20
N THR A 631 -13.82 -15.71 4.30
CA THR A 631 -13.75 -17.16 4.57
C THR A 631 -12.57 -17.55 5.48
N SER A 632 -12.71 -18.65 6.23
CA SER A 632 -11.83 -19.03 7.35
C SER A 632 -10.33 -18.81 7.07
N ILE A 633 -9.75 -17.93 7.88
CA ILE A 633 -8.41 -17.34 7.74
C ILE A 633 -7.32 -18.43 7.79
N PRO A 634 -6.56 -18.69 6.72
CA PRO A 634 -5.27 -19.37 6.86
C PRO A 634 -4.30 -18.45 7.64
N ARG A 635 -3.37 -19.03 8.41
CA ARG A 635 -2.29 -18.25 9.07
C ARG A 635 -1.59 -17.40 8.02
N MET A 636 -1.78 -16.10 8.11
CA MET A 636 -1.37 -15.16 7.08
C MET A 636 0.13 -14.87 7.21
N ASN A 637 0.89 -15.19 6.16
CA ASN A 637 2.32 -14.99 6.16
C ASN A 637 2.64 -13.52 5.80
N GLN A 638 3.08 -12.73 6.78
CA GLN A 638 3.40 -11.30 6.59
C GLN A 638 4.47 -11.08 5.52
N SER A 639 5.48 -11.94 5.42
CA SER A 639 6.55 -11.79 4.42
C SER A 639 6.04 -12.05 3.00
N LEU A 640 5.05 -12.93 2.86
CA LEU A 640 4.40 -13.19 1.57
C LEU A 640 3.56 -11.98 1.15
N THR A 641 2.77 -11.43 2.06
CA THR A 641 1.95 -10.24 1.79
C THR A 641 2.81 -9.02 1.45
N ASP A 642 3.92 -8.79 2.16
CA ASP A 642 4.89 -7.73 1.85
C ASP A 642 5.45 -7.89 0.42
N LEU A 643 5.93 -9.08 0.06
CA LEU A 643 6.47 -9.34 -1.29
C LEU A 643 5.41 -9.23 -2.39
N LEU A 644 4.17 -9.66 -2.14
CA LEU A 644 3.08 -9.50 -3.10
C LEU A 644 2.79 -8.02 -3.37
N PHE A 645 2.68 -7.18 -2.33
CA PHE A 645 2.48 -5.73 -2.50
C PHE A 645 3.66 -5.07 -3.22
N ARG A 646 4.90 -5.41 -2.88
CA ARG A 646 6.09 -4.89 -3.56
C ARG A 646 6.13 -5.30 -5.03
N THR A 647 5.87 -6.58 -5.33
CA THR A 647 5.83 -7.09 -6.70
C THR A 647 4.73 -6.39 -7.51
N ALA A 648 3.56 -6.16 -6.91
CA ALA A 648 2.49 -5.39 -7.55
C ALA A 648 2.90 -3.94 -7.84
N SER A 649 3.59 -3.29 -6.90
CA SER A 649 4.10 -1.93 -7.10
C SER A 649 5.13 -1.87 -8.23
N ASP A 650 6.08 -2.82 -8.24
CA ASP A 650 7.11 -2.93 -9.27
C ASP A 650 6.46 -3.16 -10.66
N LEU A 651 5.45 -4.03 -10.75
CA LEU A 651 4.69 -4.27 -11.99
C LEU A 651 3.88 -3.06 -12.46
N ILE A 652 3.16 -2.36 -11.56
CA ILE A 652 2.39 -1.16 -11.94
C ILE A 652 3.32 -0.07 -12.45
N TYR A 653 4.43 0.17 -11.76
CA TYR A 653 5.43 1.15 -12.17
C TYR A 653 6.03 0.79 -13.52
N PHE A 654 6.45 -0.47 -13.68
CA PHE A 654 7.00 -0.99 -14.93
C PHE A 654 6.02 -0.82 -16.08
N ILE A 655 4.77 -1.24 -15.91
CA ILE A 655 3.71 -1.07 -16.91
C ILE A 655 3.54 0.42 -17.26
N SER A 656 3.58 1.32 -16.26
CA SER A 656 3.34 2.75 -16.46
C SER A 656 4.38 3.44 -17.35
N GLN A 657 5.65 3.01 -17.30
CA GLN A 657 6.71 3.59 -18.13
C GLN A 657 6.40 3.48 -19.63
N PHE A 658 5.81 2.35 -20.03
CA PHE A 658 5.46 2.13 -21.44
C PHE A 658 4.13 2.73 -21.88
N THR A 659 3.29 3.22 -20.96
CA THR A 659 1.92 3.67 -21.32
C THR A 659 1.88 4.88 -22.24
N HIS A 660 2.95 5.69 -22.24
CA HIS A 660 3.09 6.85 -23.12
C HIS A 660 3.43 6.42 -24.56
N THR A 661 4.34 5.45 -24.72
CA THR A 661 4.81 4.97 -26.03
C THR A 661 3.82 3.97 -26.66
N TYR A 662 3.22 3.11 -25.84
CA TYR A 662 2.31 2.04 -26.26
C TYR A 662 0.99 2.09 -25.47
N PRO A 663 -0.03 2.80 -25.96
CA PRO A 663 -1.30 2.91 -25.25
C PRO A 663 -2.01 1.55 -25.17
N PHE A 664 -2.64 1.28 -24.03
CA PHE A 664 -3.38 0.04 -23.81
C PHE A 664 -4.49 -0.19 -24.82
N ILE A 665 -4.80 -1.45 -25.11
CA ILE A 665 -6.07 -1.78 -25.78
C ILE A 665 -7.20 -1.75 -24.73
N GLY A 666 -8.41 -1.32 -25.09
CA GLY A 666 -9.54 -1.19 -24.15
C GLY A 666 -9.90 -2.48 -23.38
N ARG A 667 -9.50 -3.68 -23.81
CA ARG A 667 -9.66 -4.92 -23.02
C ARG A 667 -8.58 -5.06 -21.94
N GLU A 668 -7.35 -4.69 -22.27
CA GLU A 668 -6.19 -4.71 -21.38
C GLU A 668 -6.33 -3.65 -20.29
N LEU A 669 -6.74 -2.44 -20.67
CA LEU A 669 -7.04 -1.35 -19.73
C LEU A 669 -8.09 -1.79 -18.70
N ARG A 670 -9.17 -2.46 -19.12
CA ARG A 670 -10.20 -2.95 -18.17
C ARG A 670 -9.63 -3.93 -17.14
N LYS A 671 -8.83 -4.90 -17.58
CA LYS A 671 -8.19 -5.87 -16.67
C LYS A 671 -7.20 -5.20 -15.72
N PHE A 672 -6.39 -4.28 -16.24
CA PHE A 672 -5.44 -3.51 -15.45
C PHE A 672 -6.15 -2.71 -14.35
N ILE A 673 -7.21 -1.96 -14.69
CA ILE A 673 -7.96 -1.17 -13.71
C ILE A 673 -8.64 -2.04 -12.66
N SER A 674 -9.21 -3.20 -13.03
CA SER A 674 -9.75 -4.14 -12.03
C SER A 674 -8.67 -4.63 -11.06
N ALA A 675 -7.48 -5.00 -11.55
CA ALA A 675 -6.39 -5.44 -10.70
C ALA A 675 -5.89 -4.31 -9.77
N VAL A 676 -5.76 -3.08 -10.27
CA VAL A 676 -5.35 -1.91 -9.48
C VAL A 676 -6.39 -1.58 -8.40
N ALA A 677 -7.68 -1.67 -8.73
CA ALA A 677 -8.77 -1.48 -7.77
C ALA A 677 -8.73 -2.52 -6.65
N ASP A 678 -8.54 -3.80 -6.99
CA ASP A 678 -8.39 -4.88 -6.02
C ASP A 678 -7.20 -4.67 -5.08
N LEU A 679 -6.05 -4.23 -5.61
CA LEU A 679 -4.86 -3.89 -4.83
C LEU A 679 -5.11 -2.70 -3.90
N TYR A 680 -5.83 -1.67 -4.37
CA TYR A 680 -6.20 -0.52 -3.57
C TYR A 680 -7.07 -0.93 -2.36
N ILE A 681 -8.00 -1.85 -2.57
CA ILE A 681 -8.88 -2.38 -1.52
C ILE A 681 -8.10 -3.26 -0.54
N CYS A 682 -7.26 -4.17 -1.05
CA CYS A 682 -6.37 -5.00 -0.24
C CYS A 682 -5.41 -4.17 0.61
N SER A 683 -4.92 -3.04 0.08
CA SER A 683 -4.04 -2.14 0.82
C SER A 683 -4.70 -1.56 2.07
N HIS A 684 -6.00 -1.22 2.00
CA HIS A 684 -6.77 -0.75 3.14
C HIS A 684 -6.97 -1.85 4.18
N ALA A 685 -7.36 -3.03 3.72
CA ALA A 685 -7.54 -4.20 4.59
C ALA A 685 -6.24 -4.56 5.31
N ALA A 686 -5.09 -4.48 4.63
CA ALA A 686 -3.77 -4.67 5.23
C ALA A 686 -3.47 -3.62 6.31
N ARG A 687 -3.80 -2.35 6.07
CA ARG A 687 -3.57 -1.26 7.03
C ARG A 687 -4.38 -1.40 8.31
N ASN A 688 -5.60 -1.93 8.22
CA ASN A 688 -6.44 -2.17 9.38
C ASN A 688 -6.03 -3.42 10.18
N ARG A 689 -5.25 -4.32 9.55
CA ARG A 689 -4.92 -5.64 10.11
C ARG A 689 -3.50 -5.75 10.64
N PHE A 690 -2.53 -5.06 10.03
CA PHE A 690 -1.13 -5.07 10.44
C PHE A 690 -0.78 -3.87 11.31
N SER A 691 0.24 -4.02 12.16
CA SER A 691 0.81 -2.89 12.90
C SER A 691 1.43 -1.87 11.94
N SER A 692 1.42 -0.59 12.31
CA SER A 692 1.99 0.49 11.50
C SER A 692 3.50 0.34 11.22
N SER A 693 4.20 -0.48 12.02
CA SER A 693 5.61 -0.83 11.86
C SER A 693 5.87 -2.09 11.05
N SER A 694 4.82 -2.83 10.63
CA SER A 694 5.00 -4.06 9.86
C SER A 694 5.44 -3.74 8.42
N PRO A 695 6.36 -4.52 7.82
CA PRO A 695 6.75 -4.31 6.42
C PRO A 695 5.56 -4.43 5.46
N ALA A 696 4.62 -5.33 5.74
CA ALA A 696 3.39 -5.48 4.95
C ALA A 696 2.49 -4.25 5.05
N TYR A 697 2.46 -3.55 6.19
CA TYR A 697 1.73 -2.28 6.34
C TYR A 697 2.36 -1.18 5.49
N LEU A 698 3.70 -1.06 5.52
CA LEU A 698 4.43 -0.06 4.74
C LEU A 698 4.25 -0.30 3.24
N ALA A 699 4.45 -1.54 2.78
CA ALA A 699 4.23 -1.91 1.38
C ALA A 699 2.77 -1.66 0.93
N ALA A 700 1.79 -1.91 1.80
CA ALA A 700 0.39 -1.59 1.56
C ALA A 700 0.13 -0.08 1.44
N ARG A 701 0.78 0.75 2.26
CA ARG A 701 0.67 2.21 2.15
C ARG A 701 1.23 2.69 0.81
N ASP A 702 2.40 2.19 0.43
CA ASP A 702 3.12 2.64 -0.76
C ASP A 702 2.36 2.23 -2.04
N ILE A 703 1.86 0.99 -2.13
CA ILE A 703 1.03 0.55 -3.27
C ILE A 703 -0.27 1.37 -3.39
N ARG A 704 -0.89 1.77 -2.27
CA ARG A 704 -2.12 2.58 -2.31
C ARG A 704 -1.87 3.92 -3.02
N GLN A 705 -0.75 4.55 -2.70
CA GLN A 705 -0.33 5.80 -3.35
C GLN A 705 0.00 5.55 -4.83
N THR A 706 0.74 4.49 -5.15
CA THR A 706 1.05 4.10 -6.54
C THR A 706 -0.22 3.88 -7.36
N CYS A 707 -1.21 3.16 -6.84
CA CYS A 707 -2.50 2.94 -7.50
C CYS A 707 -3.22 4.26 -7.79
N HIS A 708 -3.23 5.20 -6.84
CA HIS A 708 -3.87 6.51 -7.00
C HIS A 708 -3.18 7.33 -8.09
N GLU A 709 -1.85 7.44 -8.04
CA GLU A 709 -1.06 8.18 -9.04
C GLU A 709 -1.24 7.60 -10.45
N ILE A 710 -1.21 6.27 -10.59
CA ILE A 710 -1.28 5.63 -11.90
C ILE A 710 -2.65 5.79 -12.55
N ILE A 711 -3.73 5.66 -11.77
CA ILE A 711 -5.07 5.83 -12.33
C ILE A 711 -5.25 7.28 -12.76
N ARG A 712 -4.80 8.24 -11.94
CA ARG A 712 -4.84 9.66 -12.31
C ARG A 712 -4.10 9.93 -13.61
N ASN A 713 -2.85 9.45 -13.74
CA ASN A 713 -2.04 9.63 -14.96
C ASN A 713 -2.71 9.01 -16.21
N ILE A 714 -3.35 7.84 -16.08
CA ILE A 714 -4.06 7.18 -17.18
C ILE A 714 -5.34 7.92 -17.57
N THR A 715 -6.02 8.54 -16.59
CA THR A 715 -7.23 9.32 -16.86
C THR A 715 -6.96 10.71 -17.46
N GLU A 716 -5.83 11.33 -17.11
CA GLU A 716 -5.42 12.65 -17.62
C GLU A 716 -4.81 12.59 -19.03
N THR A 717 -4.26 11.43 -19.43
CA THR A 717 -3.69 11.24 -20.77
C THR A 717 -4.79 11.23 -21.84
N SER A 718 -4.78 12.26 -22.70
CA SER A 718 -5.77 12.48 -23.76
C SER A 718 -5.57 11.57 -24.98
N ILE A 719 -5.42 10.26 -24.76
CA ILE A 719 -5.28 9.29 -25.85
C ILE A 719 -6.68 8.80 -26.23
N HIS A 720 -7.08 9.01 -27.49
CA HIS A 720 -8.32 8.47 -28.04
C HIS A 720 -8.05 7.11 -28.66
N HIS A 721 -8.72 6.06 -28.17
CA HIS A 721 -8.68 4.74 -28.82
C HIS A 721 -9.48 4.74 -30.13
N GLU A 722 -9.28 3.70 -30.97
CA GLU A 722 -9.95 3.47 -32.25
C GLU A 722 -11.49 3.61 -32.20
N THR A 723 -12.10 3.48 -31.00
CA THR A 723 -13.53 3.63 -30.72
C THR A 723 -13.99 5.06 -30.32
N GLN A 724 -13.14 6.09 -30.39
CA GLN A 724 -13.42 7.46 -29.91
C GLN A 724 -13.81 7.56 -28.42
N SER A 725 -13.58 6.52 -27.63
CA SER A 725 -13.79 6.52 -26.17
C SER A 725 -12.52 6.98 -25.46
N SER A 726 -12.65 7.98 -24.58
CA SER A 726 -11.56 8.43 -23.71
C SER A 726 -11.19 7.36 -22.66
N ASN A 727 -9.94 7.37 -22.20
CA ASN A 727 -9.49 6.50 -21.11
C ASN A 727 -10.34 6.68 -19.86
N GLY A 728 -10.68 7.93 -19.51
CA GLY A 728 -11.57 8.26 -18.39
C GLY A 728 -12.92 7.53 -18.43
N HIS A 729 -13.51 7.35 -19.62
CA HIS A 729 -14.74 6.57 -19.79
C HIS A 729 -14.55 5.09 -19.44
N ILE A 730 -13.49 4.46 -19.95
CA ILE A 730 -13.23 3.04 -19.71
C ILE A 730 -12.90 2.80 -18.23
N VAL A 731 -12.04 3.64 -17.64
CA VAL A 731 -11.63 3.56 -16.24
C VAL A 731 -12.83 3.69 -15.32
N LEU A 732 -13.61 4.77 -15.45
CA LEU A 732 -14.74 5.02 -14.55
C LEU A 732 -15.81 3.93 -14.69
N ARG A 733 -16.10 3.47 -15.91
CA ARG A 733 -17.04 2.36 -16.13
C ARG A 733 -16.62 1.10 -15.38
N VAL A 734 -15.33 0.72 -15.46
CA VAL A 734 -14.81 -0.47 -14.77
C VAL A 734 -14.92 -0.33 -13.26
N LEU A 735 -14.56 0.84 -12.71
CA LEU A 735 -14.62 1.06 -11.26
C LEU A 735 -16.05 0.99 -10.72
N LEU A 736 -17.01 1.58 -11.45
CA LEU A 736 -18.43 1.53 -11.10
C LEU A 736 -18.99 0.11 -11.18
N ASP A 737 -18.66 -0.64 -12.24
CA ASP A 737 -19.08 -2.05 -12.37
C ASP A 737 -18.44 -2.93 -11.29
N HIS A 738 -17.16 -2.70 -10.98
CA HIS A 738 -16.40 -3.47 -10.00
C HIS A 738 -16.88 -3.24 -8.56
N ALA A 739 -17.49 -2.09 -8.27
CA ALA A 739 -18.10 -1.83 -6.96
C ALA A 739 -19.26 -2.77 -6.63
N SER A 740 -19.96 -3.29 -7.64
CA SER A 740 -21.02 -4.29 -7.46
C SER A 740 -20.49 -5.72 -7.24
N GLN A 741 -19.19 -5.95 -7.44
CA GLN A 741 -18.56 -7.27 -7.45
C GLN A 741 -17.55 -7.41 -6.30
N SER A 742 -18.04 -7.43 -5.05
CA SER A 742 -17.18 -7.58 -3.87
C SER A 742 -16.49 -8.95 -3.75
N GLY A 743 -16.97 -9.96 -4.50
CA GLY A 743 -16.43 -11.31 -4.47
C GLY A 743 -16.48 -11.91 -3.06
N ASN A 744 -15.31 -12.26 -2.51
CA ASN A 744 -15.17 -12.83 -1.16
C ASN A 744 -14.75 -11.81 -0.09
N ARG A 745 -14.76 -10.51 -0.40
CA ARG A 745 -14.36 -9.42 0.51
C ARG A 745 -15.55 -8.82 1.24
N ASP A 746 -15.27 -8.04 2.29
CA ASP A 746 -16.29 -7.21 2.95
C ASP A 746 -16.91 -6.23 1.94
N PRO A 747 -18.21 -6.39 1.59
CA PRO A 747 -18.85 -5.57 0.57
C PRO A 747 -18.93 -4.10 0.97
N VAL A 748 -19.04 -3.79 2.26
CA VAL A 748 -19.13 -2.40 2.74
C VAL A 748 -17.78 -1.72 2.60
N GLN A 749 -16.72 -2.37 3.07
CA GLN A 749 -15.36 -1.82 2.91
C GLN A 749 -14.98 -1.73 1.43
N HIS A 750 -15.27 -2.75 0.63
CA HIS A 750 -15.02 -2.75 -0.82
C HIS A 750 -15.66 -1.55 -1.51
N LEU A 751 -16.94 -1.29 -1.21
CA LEU A 751 -17.68 -0.15 -1.77
C LEU A 751 -17.09 1.20 -1.34
N LEU A 752 -16.82 1.39 -0.05
CA LEU A 752 -16.27 2.64 0.48
C LEU A 752 -14.87 2.95 -0.08
N GLN A 753 -14.03 1.94 -0.25
CA GLN A 753 -12.70 2.13 -0.83
C GLN A 753 -12.75 2.46 -2.33
N LEU A 754 -13.73 1.91 -3.06
CA LEU A 754 -13.94 2.28 -4.46
C LEU A 754 -14.53 3.68 -4.60
N TYR A 755 -15.42 4.08 -3.68
CA TYR A 755 -15.90 5.46 -3.60
C TYR A 755 -14.73 6.43 -3.37
N ASP A 756 -13.86 6.16 -2.39
CA ASP A 756 -12.65 6.96 -2.13
C ASP A 756 -11.76 7.04 -3.37
N LEU A 757 -11.56 5.91 -4.08
CA LEU A 757 -10.78 5.91 -5.32
C LEU A 757 -11.44 6.73 -6.44
N ILE A 758 -12.76 6.61 -6.63
CA ILE A 758 -13.53 7.36 -7.64
C ILE A 758 -13.51 8.86 -7.35
N ASP A 759 -13.73 9.28 -6.11
CA ASP A 759 -13.75 10.69 -5.72
C ASP A 759 -12.41 11.39 -6.01
N ASN A 760 -11.32 10.65 -5.77
CA ASN A 760 -9.95 11.06 -6.05
C ASN A 760 -9.59 11.13 -7.54
N ILE A 761 -10.32 10.44 -8.42
CA ILE A 761 -10.12 10.48 -9.89
C ILE A 761 -10.89 11.64 -10.52
N LEU A 762 -12.01 12.04 -9.90
CA LEU A 762 -12.83 13.12 -10.42
C LEU A 762 -12.10 14.48 -10.31
N PRO A 763 -12.18 15.35 -11.34
CA PRO A 763 -11.54 16.65 -11.31
C PRO A 763 -11.98 17.48 -10.10
N PRO A 764 -11.13 18.33 -9.50
CA PRO A 764 -11.54 19.24 -8.43
C PRO A 764 -12.55 20.27 -8.96
N ALA A 765 -13.71 20.39 -8.29
CA ALA A 765 -14.80 21.29 -8.68
C ALA A 765 -14.41 22.79 -8.69
N HIS A 766 -13.36 23.19 -7.97
CA HIS A 766 -12.93 24.60 -7.85
C HIS A 766 -11.41 24.75 -7.91
N THR A 767 -10.83 24.82 -9.11
CA THR A 767 -9.44 25.30 -9.29
C THR A 767 -9.43 26.57 -10.14
N LEU A 768 -9.01 27.68 -9.52
CA LEU A 768 -8.97 29.07 -10.01
C LEU A 768 -8.06 29.34 -11.24
N ASN A 769 -7.56 28.30 -11.92
CA ASN A 769 -6.62 28.45 -13.03
C ASN A 769 -7.33 28.07 -14.34
N GLY A 770 -7.54 29.04 -15.24
CA GLY A 770 -8.29 28.89 -16.50
C GLY A 770 -7.80 27.84 -17.51
N VAL A 771 -6.79 27.04 -17.19
CA VAL A 771 -6.27 25.93 -18.02
C VAL A 771 -7.06 24.62 -17.78
N THR A 772 -7.73 24.45 -16.63
CA THR A 772 -8.47 23.21 -16.27
C THR A 772 -9.92 23.13 -16.78
N ASN A 773 -10.50 24.22 -17.30
CA ASN A 773 -11.89 24.21 -17.79
C ASN A 773 -12.09 23.31 -19.04
N GLN A 774 -11.05 23.08 -19.84
CA GLN A 774 -11.10 22.14 -20.96
C GLN A 774 -11.20 20.68 -20.50
N HIS A 775 -10.57 20.32 -19.38
CA HIS A 775 -10.64 18.96 -18.85
C HIS A 775 -12.02 18.69 -18.25
N ILE A 776 -12.58 19.60 -17.45
CA ILE A 776 -13.93 19.47 -16.87
C ILE A 776 -14.98 19.32 -17.99
N SER A 777 -14.92 20.16 -19.02
CA SER A 777 -15.83 20.08 -20.17
C SER A 777 -15.70 18.79 -20.97
N GLN A 778 -14.52 18.15 -21.02
CA GLN A 778 -14.36 16.81 -21.61
C GLN A 778 -15.06 15.74 -20.77
N TRP A 779 -15.00 15.80 -19.44
CA TRP A 779 -15.68 14.84 -18.57
C TRP A 779 -17.20 14.94 -18.67
N THR A 780 -17.75 16.17 -18.64
CA THR A 780 -19.18 16.44 -18.76
C THR A 780 -19.75 16.07 -20.13
N SER A 781 -19.07 16.43 -21.22
CA SER A 781 -19.58 16.19 -22.58
C SER A 781 -19.31 14.77 -23.13
N SER A 782 -18.22 14.11 -22.72
CA SER A 782 -17.75 12.88 -23.41
C SER A 782 -17.71 11.63 -22.54
N VAL A 783 -17.54 11.77 -21.21
CA VAL A 783 -17.39 10.65 -20.27
C VAL A 783 -18.71 10.28 -19.62
N PHE A 784 -19.29 11.20 -18.83
CA PHE A 784 -20.49 10.92 -18.03
C PHE A 784 -21.71 10.47 -18.85
N PRO A 785 -22.03 11.06 -20.02
CA PRO A 785 -23.20 10.66 -20.81
C PRO A 785 -23.13 9.19 -21.27
N LYS A 786 -21.93 8.61 -21.36
CA LYS A 786 -21.72 7.23 -21.81
C LYS A 786 -21.78 6.19 -20.67
N ILE A 787 -21.87 6.62 -19.40
CA ILE A 787 -21.86 5.74 -18.21
C ILE A 787 -23.03 5.97 -17.25
N LEU A 788 -24.10 6.63 -17.71
CA LEU A 788 -25.26 6.96 -16.89
C LEU A 788 -25.87 5.72 -16.21
N THR A 789 -25.91 4.58 -16.91
CA THR A 789 -26.46 3.33 -16.37
C THR A 789 -25.65 2.79 -15.20
N GLU A 790 -24.34 2.81 -15.32
CA GLU A 790 -23.38 2.36 -14.31
C GLU A 790 -23.36 3.33 -13.11
N LEU A 791 -23.39 4.65 -13.36
CA LEU A 791 -23.52 5.67 -12.32
C LEU A 791 -24.78 5.49 -11.48
N ARG A 792 -25.93 5.28 -12.13
CA ARG A 792 -27.20 5.02 -11.44
C ARG A 792 -27.12 3.77 -10.59
N HIS A 793 -26.49 2.70 -11.09
CA HIS A 793 -26.34 1.47 -10.31
C HIS A 793 -25.45 1.70 -9.08
N PHE A 794 -24.32 2.37 -9.26
CA PHE A 794 -23.40 2.69 -8.18
C PHE A 794 -24.02 3.59 -7.10
N CYS A 795 -24.72 4.67 -7.48
CA CYS A 795 -25.42 5.54 -6.54
C CYS A 795 -26.34 4.75 -5.59
N ARG A 796 -27.02 3.72 -6.10
CA ARG A 796 -27.94 2.89 -5.32
C ARG A 796 -27.25 1.97 -4.31
N LEU A 797 -25.98 1.66 -4.51
CA LEU A 797 -25.19 0.86 -3.57
C LEU A 797 -24.74 1.68 -2.34
N LEU A 798 -24.58 3.00 -2.50
CA LEU A 798 -24.09 3.90 -1.44
C LEU A 798 -25.14 4.15 -0.36
N ASP A 799 -24.69 4.35 0.87
CA ASP A 799 -25.50 4.88 1.98
C ASP A 799 -25.99 6.32 1.69
N PRO A 800 -27.07 6.79 2.34
CA PRO A 800 -27.65 8.12 2.08
C PRO A 800 -26.66 9.27 2.20
N GLU A 801 -25.77 9.22 3.19
CA GLU A 801 -24.77 10.26 3.46
C GLU A 801 -23.72 10.31 2.34
N THR A 802 -23.12 9.18 2.01
CA THR A 802 -22.12 9.08 0.94
C THR A 802 -22.75 9.36 -0.43
N ARG A 803 -24.01 8.94 -0.65
CA ARG A 803 -24.77 9.22 -1.87
C ARG A 803 -25.02 10.72 -2.06
N ALA A 804 -25.37 11.43 -0.99
CA ALA A 804 -25.57 12.88 -1.03
C ALA A 804 -24.29 13.62 -1.39
N LEU A 805 -23.15 13.27 -0.77
CA LEU A 805 -21.84 13.82 -1.09
C LEU A 805 -21.42 13.53 -2.54
N PHE A 806 -21.68 12.32 -3.02
CA PHE A 806 -21.38 11.93 -4.40
C PHE A 806 -22.18 12.74 -5.42
N ILE A 807 -23.48 12.97 -5.17
CA ILE A 807 -24.33 13.76 -6.06
C ILE A 807 -23.97 15.24 -6.01
N GLU A 808 -23.64 15.78 -4.83
CA GLU A 808 -23.11 17.13 -4.68
C GLU A 808 -21.83 17.32 -5.51
N ARG A 809 -20.93 16.33 -5.47
CA ARG A 809 -19.69 16.33 -6.26
C ARG A 809 -19.96 16.30 -7.76
N ILE A 810 -20.86 15.44 -8.24
CA ILE A 810 -21.21 15.36 -9.68
C ILE A 810 -21.89 16.65 -10.14
N PHE A 811 -22.82 17.17 -9.35
CA PHE A 811 -23.51 18.43 -9.63
C PHE A 811 -22.51 19.59 -9.77
N GLY A 812 -21.57 19.72 -8.83
CA GLY A 812 -20.53 20.75 -8.87
C GLY A 812 -19.58 20.62 -10.07
N LEU A 813 -19.45 19.44 -10.67
CA LEU A 813 -18.66 19.22 -11.89
C LEU A 813 -19.43 19.50 -13.18
N ASP A 814 -20.75 19.29 -13.17
CA ASP A 814 -21.63 19.52 -14.31
C ASP A 814 -21.96 21.02 -14.48
N ASP A 815 -22.05 21.78 -13.37
CA ASP A 815 -22.40 23.22 -13.34
C ASP A 815 -23.65 23.58 -14.17
N GLY A 816 -24.55 22.62 -14.37
CA GLY A 816 -25.77 22.76 -15.17
C GLY A 816 -25.60 22.64 -16.70
N ASP A 817 -24.45 22.18 -17.21
CA ASP A 817 -24.21 22.03 -18.65
C ASP A 817 -25.03 20.90 -19.28
N VAL A 818 -25.00 19.70 -18.70
CA VAL A 818 -25.68 18.51 -19.26
C VAL A 818 -26.92 18.12 -18.45
N GLY A 819 -26.97 18.43 -17.15
CA GLY A 819 -28.07 18.10 -16.25
C GLY A 819 -27.97 16.67 -15.69
N ILE A 820 -26.76 16.15 -15.48
CA ILE A 820 -26.52 14.78 -14.99
C ILE A 820 -27.01 14.65 -13.53
N GLY A 821 -26.78 15.68 -12.72
CA GLY A 821 -27.29 15.73 -11.34
C GLY A 821 -28.82 15.64 -11.29
N ASP A 822 -29.50 16.42 -12.14
CA ASP A 822 -30.97 16.45 -12.22
C ASP A 822 -31.53 15.09 -12.66
N TRP A 823 -30.84 14.45 -13.62
CA TRP A 823 -31.18 13.11 -14.09
C TRP A 823 -31.04 12.06 -12.98
N LEU A 824 -29.94 12.08 -12.21
CA LEU A 824 -29.73 11.16 -11.08
C LEU A 824 -30.80 11.34 -10.00
N LEU A 825 -31.12 12.59 -9.64
CA LEU A 825 -32.21 12.90 -8.71
C LEU A 825 -33.55 12.32 -9.19
N GLY A 826 -33.83 12.44 -10.49
CA GLY A 826 -35.03 11.85 -11.10
C GLY A 826 -35.10 10.34 -11.04
N GLU A 827 -33.98 9.65 -11.29
CA GLU A 827 -33.93 8.18 -11.21
C GLU A 827 -34.12 7.67 -9.78
N GLU A 828 -33.64 8.41 -8.77
CA GLU A 828 -33.86 8.07 -7.36
C GLU A 828 -35.31 8.33 -6.93
N LEU A 829 -35.94 9.42 -7.39
CA LEU A 829 -37.37 9.66 -7.15
C LEU A 829 -38.26 8.60 -7.82
N LYS A 830 -37.93 8.15 -9.03
CA LYS A 830 -38.64 7.05 -9.70
C LYS A 830 -38.49 5.74 -8.90
N LEU A 831 -37.31 5.48 -8.33
CA LEU A 831 -37.10 4.33 -7.46
C LEU A 831 -37.93 4.43 -6.17
N LEU A 832 -37.98 5.61 -5.54
CA LEU A 832 -38.84 5.84 -4.38
C LEU A 832 -40.32 5.61 -4.73
N SER A 833 -40.79 6.16 -5.85
CA SER A 833 -42.17 5.99 -6.33
C SER A 833 -42.53 4.51 -6.56
N THR A 834 -41.65 3.76 -7.20
CA THR A 834 -41.85 2.31 -7.43
C THR A 834 -41.80 1.51 -6.13
N THR A 835 -40.93 1.86 -5.18
CA THR A 835 -40.83 1.22 -3.86
C THR A 835 -42.10 1.46 -3.03
N LEU A 836 -42.59 2.71 -3.01
CA LEU A 836 -43.85 3.08 -2.36
C LEU A 836 -45.03 2.33 -2.97
N HIS A 837 -45.10 2.26 -4.30
CA HIS A 837 -46.16 1.51 -4.98
C HIS A 837 -46.10 0.01 -4.66
N ASN A 838 -44.92 -0.59 -4.63
CA ASN A 838 -44.73 -2.01 -4.29
C ASN A 838 -45.10 -2.31 -2.82
N HIS A 839 -44.92 -1.34 -1.91
CA HIS A 839 -45.32 -1.48 -0.51
C HIS A 839 -46.85 -1.52 -0.36
N MET A 840 -47.58 -0.72 -1.16
CA MET A 840 -49.05 -0.72 -1.16
C MET A 840 -49.67 -2.02 -1.67
N HIS A 841 -48.94 -2.81 -2.47
CA HIS A 841 -49.40 -4.13 -2.90
C HIS A 841 -49.09 -5.18 -1.83
N PRO A 842 -50.08 -5.97 -1.36
CA PRO A 842 -49.86 -6.97 -0.34
C PRO A 842 -48.95 -8.10 -0.86
N THR A 843 -47.66 -8.03 -0.53
CA THR A 843 -46.73 -9.16 -0.68
C THR A 843 -46.91 -10.14 0.48
N HIS A 844 -46.84 -11.45 0.23
CA HIS A 844 -47.06 -12.48 1.26
C HIS A 844 -45.97 -12.53 2.36
N ASN A 845 -44.90 -11.75 2.27
CA ASN A 845 -43.76 -11.81 3.19
C ASN A 845 -43.61 -10.51 4.01
N ALA A 846 -44.01 -10.55 5.27
CA ALA A 846 -43.88 -9.43 6.21
C ALA A 846 -42.43 -8.93 6.37
N ASN A 847 -41.43 -9.83 6.29
CA ASN A 847 -40.02 -9.43 6.37
C ASN A 847 -39.61 -8.60 5.15
N TYR A 848 -40.16 -8.89 3.97
CA TYR A 848 -39.89 -8.11 2.75
C TYR A 848 -40.54 -6.72 2.84
N GLN A 849 -41.76 -6.62 3.38
CA GLN A 849 -42.40 -5.32 3.65
C GLN A 849 -41.57 -4.46 4.60
N HIS A 850 -40.96 -5.05 5.63
CA HIS A 850 -40.09 -4.32 6.55
C HIS A 850 -38.81 -3.81 5.87
N VAL A 851 -38.23 -4.58 4.93
CA VAL A 851 -37.11 -4.11 4.09
C VAL A 851 -37.52 -2.94 3.21
N LEU A 852 -38.72 -2.99 2.60
CA LEU A 852 -39.25 -1.89 1.80
C LEU A 852 -39.45 -0.61 2.63
N GLN A 853 -39.96 -0.72 3.86
CA GLN A 853 -40.10 0.41 4.78
C GLN A 853 -38.75 1.05 5.12
N CYS A 854 -37.72 0.24 5.38
CA CYS A 854 -36.37 0.73 5.61
C CYS A 854 -35.78 1.42 4.37
N HIS A 855 -36.04 0.89 3.17
CA HIS A 855 -35.60 1.52 1.92
C HIS A 855 -36.30 2.85 1.66
N ILE A 856 -37.60 2.95 1.93
CA ILE A 856 -38.37 4.22 1.88
C ILE A 856 -37.79 5.24 2.86
N SER A 857 -37.52 4.82 4.10
CA SER A 857 -36.88 5.65 5.13
C SER A 857 -35.53 6.20 4.66
N SER A 858 -34.67 5.33 4.13
CA SER A 858 -33.35 5.68 3.58
C SER A 858 -33.42 6.67 2.41
N ALA A 859 -34.38 6.51 1.50
CA ALA A 859 -34.56 7.40 0.35
C ALA A 859 -35.09 8.80 0.77
N ILE A 860 -35.99 8.85 1.77
CA ILE A 860 -36.46 10.11 2.34
C ILE A 860 -35.32 10.83 3.08
N HIS A 861 -34.50 10.10 3.83
CA HIS A 861 -33.32 10.66 4.49
C HIS A 861 -32.30 11.22 3.47
N PHE A 862 -32.09 10.53 2.35
CA PHE A 862 -31.28 11.06 1.26
C PHE A 862 -31.81 12.40 0.69
N LEU A 863 -33.13 12.50 0.46
CA LEU A 863 -33.77 13.76 0.02
C LEU A 863 -33.63 14.87 1.07
N GLU A 864 -33.71 14.53 2.36
CA GLU A 864 -33.50 15.46 3.47
C GLU A 864 -32.09 16.07 3.41
N LEU A 865 -31.06 15.25 3.21
CA LEU A 865 -29.68 15.70 3.16
C LEU A 865 -29.45 16.70 2.01
N LEU A 866 -30.00 16.40 0.82
CA LEU A 866 -29.92 17.32 -0.33
C LEU A 866 -30.66 18.64 -0.10
N LEU A 867 -31.84 18.61 0.51
CA LEU A 867 -32.64 19.81 0.78
C LEU A 867 -32.13 20.64 1.97
N THR A 868 -31.27 20.07 2.81
CA THR A 868 -30.74 20.73 4.02
C THR A 868 -29.30 21.21 3.84
N SER A 869 -28.51 20.58 2.98
CA SER A 869 -27.13 21.01 2.69
C SER A 869 -27.14 22.39 2.02
N PRO A 870 -26.31 23.34 2.48
CA PRO A 870 -26.23 24.68 1.89
C PRO A 870 -25.73 24.66 0.44
N ALA A 871 -24.95 23.65 0.06
CA ALA A 871 -24.40 23.52 -1.29
C ALA A 871 -25.45 23.04 -2.32
N THR A 872 -26.36 22.15 -1.92
CA THR A 872 -27.30 21.48 -2.84
C THR A 872 -28.77 21.86 -2.65
N SER A 873 -29.15 22.53 -1.55
CA SER A 873 -30.55 22.83 -1.23
C SER A 873 -31.26 23.67 -2.28
N THR A 874 -30.63 24.77 -2.73
CA THR A 874 -31.19 25.68 -3.74
C THR A 874 -31.32 24.99 -5.10
N TRP A 875 -30.30 24.23 -5.50
CA TRP A 875 -30.32 23.42 -6.71
C TRP A 875 -31.45 22.39 -6.66
N THR A 876 -31.53 21.59 -5.59
CA THR A 876 -32.53 20.53 -5.43
C THR A 876 -33.95 21.09 -5.48
N ALA A 877 -34.22 22.18 -4.75
CA ALA A 877 -35.54 22.83 -4.77
C ALA A 877 -35.88 23.38 -6.18
N THR A 878 -34.90 23.95 -6.88
CA THR A 878 -35.07 24.46 -8.24
C THR A 878 -35.31 23.33 -9.24
N ALA A 879 -34.59 22.22 -9.12
CA ALA A 879 -34.72 21.06 -10.00
C ALA A 879 -36.11 20.42 -9.86
N LEU A 880 -36.59 20.24 -8.63
CA LEU A 880 -37.90 19.66 -8.33
C LEU A 880 -39.08 20.53 -8.80
N SER A 881 -38.91 21.86 -8.81
CA SER A 881 -39.97 22.81 -9.20
C SER A 881 -40.00 23.09 -10.70
N ARG A 882 -38.84 23.28 -11.35
CA ARG A 882 -38.76 23.71 -12.76
C ARG A 882 -38.86 22.56 -13.76
N HIS A 883 -38.40 21.36 -13.42
CA HIS A 883 -38.51 20.21 -14.32
C HIS A 883 -39.86 19.51 -14.16
N GLY A 884 -40.71 19.63 -15.17
CA GLY A 884 -42.07 19.06 -15.13
C GLY A 884 -42.12 17.55 -14.82
N GLU A 885 -41.19 16.76 -15.34
CA GLU A 885 -41.12 15.32 -15.04
C GLU A 885 -40.77 15.03 -13.58
N LEU A 886 -39.77 15.74 -13.02
CA LEU A 886 -39.38 15.58 -11.61
C LEU A 886 -40.51 16.00 -10.67
N SER A 887 -41.16 17.11 -10.99
CA SER A 887 -42.30 17.62 -10.24
C SER A 887 -43.47 16.62 -10.21
N GLN A 888 -43.78 15.97 -11.34
CA GLN A 888 -44.81 14.93 -11.42
C GLN A 888 -44.45 13.66 -10.64
N VAL A 889 -43.19 13.22 -10.68
CA VAL A 889 -42.75 12.04 -9.90
C VAL A 889 -42.76 12.35 -8.40
N LEU A 890 -42.32 13.55 -8.01
CA LEU A 890 -42.40 14.03 -6.63
C LEU A 890 -43.85 14.06 -6.16
N ASP A 891 -44.77 14.61 -6.94
CA ASP A 891 -46.19 14.66 -6.65
C ASP A 891 -46.74 13.25 -6.34
N ARG A 892 -46.43 12.30 -7.22
CA ARG A 892 -46.82 10.90 -7.05
C ARG A 892 -46.22 10.29 -5.79
N CYS A 893 -44.96 10.57 -5.47
CA CYS A 893 -44.34 10.11 -4.23
C CYS A 893 -45.05 10.68 -2.99
N ILE A 894 -45.37 11.98 -3.00
CA ILE A 894 -46.08 12.63 -1.89
C ILE A 894 -47.47 12.03 -1.73
N CYS A 895 -48.23 11.85 -2.82
CA CYS A 895 -49.54 11.18 -2.79
C CYS A 895 -49.45 9.77 -2.18
N LEU A 896 -48.50 8.94 -2.62
CA LEU A 896 -48.33 7.57 -2.09
C LEU A 896 -47.92 7.56 -0.61
N ILE A 897 -47.08 8.51 -0.18
CA ILE A 897 -46.73 8.71 1.24
C ILE A 897 -47.97 9.12 2.05
N LEU A 898 -48.81 10.01 1.48
CA LEU A 898 -50.05 10.46 2.10
C LEU A 898 -51.11 9.33 2.17
N GLU A 899 -51.19 8.46 1.18
CA GLU A 899 -52.08 7.28 1.19
C GLU A 899 -51.62 6.21 2.18
N SER A 900 -50.30 6.02 2.32
CA SER A 900 -49.71 4.98 3.20
C SER A 900 -49.57 5.42 4.66
N VAL A 901 -49.90 6.68 4.97
CA VAL A 901 -49.86 7.27 6.33
C VAL A 901 -48.50 7.12 7.02
N PHE A 902 -47.40 7.31 6.29
CA PHE A 902 -46.06 7.24 6.87
C PHE A 902 -45.68 8.50 7.66
N SER A 903 -44.92 8.31 8.73
CA SER A 903 -44.27 9.38 9.50
C SER A 903 -42.79 9.08 9.75
N SER A 904 -41.95 10.12 9.67
CA SER A 904 -40.54 10.09 10.12
C SER A 904 -40.01 11.50 10.33
N LEU A 905 -38.95 11.64 11.13
CA LEU A 905 -38.28 12.92 11.36
C LEU A 905 -37.69 13.51 10.06
N SER A 906 -37.09 12.65 9.22
CA SER A 906 -36.55 13.03 7.91
C SER A 906 -37.64 13.55 6.98
N LEU A 907 -38.81 12.90 6.95
CA LEU A 907 -39.96 13.35 6.16
C LEU A 907 -40.46 14.72 6.63
N ALA A 908 -40.50 14.97 7.94
CA ALA A 908 -40.90 16.26 8.50
C ALA A 908 -39.93 17.39 8.08
N ARG A 909 -38.63 17.11 8.05
CA ARG A 909 -37.61 18.06 7.59
C ARG A 909 -37.70 18.32 6.08
N VAL A 910 -37.87 17.27 5.27
CA VAL A 910 -38.11 17.40 3.81
C VAL A 910 -39.35 18.24 3.54
N ALA A 911 -40.48 17.94 4.19
CA ALA A 911 -41.72 18.67 4.03
C ALA A 911 -41.53 20.16 4.35
N ARG A 912 -40.82 20.48 5.43
CA ARG A 912 -40.52 21.87 5.82
C ARG A 912 -39.68 22.60 4.77
N GLN A 913 -38.65 21.98 4.21
CA GLN A 913 -37.83 22.62 3.17
C GLN A 913 -38.60 22.80 1.86
N LEU A 914 -39.39 21.80 1.44
CA LEU A 914 -40.27 21.94 0.29
C LEU A 914 -41.31 23.06 0.48
N ALA A 915 -41.84 23.22 1.70
CA ALA A 915 -42.80 24.28 2.02
C ALA A 915 -42.22 25.69 1.80
N LYS A 916 -40.94 25.92 2.09
CA LYS A 916 -40.28 27.22 1.86
C LYS A 916 -40.23 27.61 0.38
N HIS A 917 -40.22 26.62 -0.50
CA HIS A 917 -40.20 26.79 -1.96
C HIS A 917 -41.56 26.48 -2.61
N ALA A 918 -42.62 26.32 -1.83
CA ALA A 918 -43.92 25.84 -2.30
C ALA A 918 -44.56 26.72 -3.39
N THR A 919 -44.24 28.02 -3.42
CA THR A 919 -44.70 28.96 -4.45
C THR A 919 -44.16 28.66 -5.84
N ASP A 920 -43.03 27.97 -5.94
CA ASP A 920 -42.36 27.64 -7.20
C ASP A 920 -42.97 26.41 -7.88
N PHE A 921 -43.78 25.62 -7.14
CA PHE A 921 -44.45 24.41 -7.64
C PHE A 921 -45.83 24.71 -8.23
N SER A 922 -46.30 23.77 -9.06
CA SER A 922 -47.67 23.81 -9.61
C SER A 922 -48.72 23.68 -8.50
N PRO A 923 -49.97 24.14 -8.72
CA PRO A 923 -51.02 24.17 -7.70
C PRO A 923 -51.29 22.80 -7.05
N ASP A 924 -51.28 21.73 -7.84
CA ASP A 924 -51.59 20.38 -7.36
C ASP A 924 -50.49 19.84 -6.44
N VAL A 925 -49.22 19.99 -6.84
CA VAL A 925 -48.05 19.61 -6.03
C VAL A 925 -47.98 20.45 -4.75
N ARG A 926 -48.29 21.75 -4.86
CA ARG A 926 -48.36 22.66 -3.72
C ARG A 926 -49.43 22.24 -2.71
N PHE A 927 -50.60 21.79 -3.18
CA PHE A 927 -51.65 21.24 -2.33
C PHE A 927 -51.18 19.96 -1.62
N ASN A 928 -50.49 19.06 -2.31
CA ASN A 928 -49.94 17.84 -1.70
C ASN A 928 -48.80 18.12 -0.69
N ILE A 929 -47.94 19.11 -0.97
CA ILE A 929 -46.92 19.60 0.00
C ILE A 929 -47.61 20.15 1.25
N LEU A 930 -48.70 20.92 1.10
CA LEU A 930 -49.48 21.46 2.21
C LEU A 930 -50.03 20.33 3.11
N LEU A 931 -50.65 19.30 2.52
CA LEU A 931 -51.14 18.14 3.26
C LEU A 931 -50.01 17.41 4.00
N LEU A 932 -48.86 17.26 3.35
CA LEU A 932 -47.68 16.62 3.95
C LEU A 932 -47.12 17.42 5.14
N VAL A 933 -47.11 18.75 5.05
CA VAL A 933 -46.66 19.64 6.15
C VAL A 933 -47.62 19.56 7.33
N LEU A 934 -48.94 19.62 7.09
CA LEU A 934 -49.96 19.47 8.13
C LEU A 934 -49.81 18.14 8.87
N ARG A 935 -49.67 17.03 8.13
CA ARG A 935 -49.49 15.71 8.72
C ARG A 935 -48.21 15.59 9.55
N ASN A 936 -47.09 16.15 9.09
CA ASN A 936 -45.85 16.13 9.85
C ASN A 936 -45.91 17.04 11.10
N ALA A 937 -46.66 18.14 11.05
CA ALA A 937 -46.92 18.99 12.21
C ALA A 937 -47.74 18.26 13.29
N ARG A 938 -48.60 17.31 12.89
CA ARG A 938 -49.32 16.41 13.83
C ARG A 938 -48.36 15.52 14.63
N THR A 939 -47.37 14.92 13.98
CA THR A 939 -46.46 13.93 14.61
C THR A 939 -45.27 14.58 15.34
N HIS A 940 -44.80 15.74 14.88
CA HIS A 940 -43.65 16.45 15.47
C HIS A 940 -43.95 17.95 15.62
N PRO A 941 -44.70 18.38 16.65
CA PRO A 941 -45.07 19.77 16.85
C PRO A 941 -43.84 20.60 17.27
N THR A 942 -43.15 21.20 16.30
CA THR A 942 -42.07 22.17 16.51
C THR A 942 -42.55 23.60 16.30
N ALA A 943 -41.89 24.59 16.92
CA ALA A 943 -42.26 26.01 16.85
C ALA A 943 -42.49 26.53 15.42
N ASP A 944 -41.65 26.09 14.48
CA ASP A 944 -41.62 26.57 13.09
C ASP A 944 -42.39 25.65 12.11
N ALA A 945 -43.09 24.61 12.60
CA ALA A 945 -43.76 23.63 11.72
C ALA A 945 -44.95 24.24 10.95
N LEU A 946 -45.57 25.27 11.50
CA LEU A 946 -46.83 25.85 10.99
C LEU A 946 -46.63 27.15 10.19
N GLU A 947 -45.45 27.77 10.27
CA GLU A 947 -45.12 29.04 9.63
C GLU A 947 -45.41 29.07 8.11
N PRO A 948 -45.05 28.06 7.29
CA PRO A 948 -45.26 28.12 5.84
C PRO A 948 -46.72 27.87 5.42
N ILE A 949 -47.58 27.35 6.30
CA ILE A 949 -48.92 26.84 5.96
C ILE A 949 -49.85 27.98 5.53
N SER A 950 -49.87 29.09 6.26
CA SER A 950 -50.76 30.22 5.96
C SER A 950 -50.40 30.91 4.64
N GLY A 951 -49.10 30.97 4.30
CA GLY A 951 -48.61 31.47 3.02
C GLY A 951 -49.00 30.57 1.84
N ILE A 952 -48.89 29.25 2.01
CA ILE A 952 -49.27 28.27 0.98
C ILE A 952 -50.78 28.32 0.72
N LEU A 953 -51.61 28.30 1.77
CA LEU A 953 -53.08 28.35 1.69
C LEU A 953 -53.59 29.58 0.93
N LYS A 954 -53.02 30.77 1.19
CA LYS A 954 -53.39 32.01 0.50
C LYS A 954 -52.98 32.04 -0.98
N SER A 955 -51.99 31.23 -1.37
CA SER A 955 -51.45 31.20 -2.72
C SER A 955 -52.14 30.17 -3.65
N LEU A 956 -52.94 29.26 -3.10
CA LEU A 956 -53.57 28.16 -3.85
C LEU A 956 -54.87 28.63 -4.53
N PRO A 957 -55.10 28.27 -5.81
CA PRO A 957 -56.38 28.51 -6.46
C PRO A 957 -57.45 27.56 -5.90
N SER A 958 -58.67 28.05 -5.72
CA SER A 958 -59.81 27.29 -5.17
C SER A 958 -60.13 26.00 -5.93
N THR A 959 -59.78 25.91 -7.21
CA THR A 959 -59.97 24.72 -8.05
C THR A 959 -59.04 23.55 -7.73
N SER A 960 -57.92 23.79 -7.05
CA SER A 960 -56.91 22.77 -6.69
C SER A 960 -57.11 22.17 -5.29
N ILE A 961 -58.03 22.74 -4.51
CA ILE A 961 -58.24 22.36 -3.11
C ILE A 961 -59.27 21.23 -3.06
N SER A 962 -58.89 20.09 -2.49
CA SER A 962 -59.84 19.06 -2.06
C SER A 962 -60.34 19.39 -0.65
N PRO A 963 -61.60 19.86 -0.48
CA PRO A 963 -62.07 20.37 0.80
C PRO A 963 -62.16 19.26 1.88
N GLU A 964 -62.48 18.03 1.50
CA GLU A 964 -62.59 16.89 2.41
C GLU A 964 -61.22 16.42 2.92
N THR A 965 -60.21 16.38 2.06
CA THR A 965 -58.85 15.98 2.48
C THR A 965 -58.20 17.04 3.35
N LEU A 966 -58.37 18.32 2.99
CA LEU A 966 -57.79 19.44 3.72
C LEU A 966 -58.43 19.62 5.11
N ARG A 967 -59.76 19.57 5.22
CA ARG A 967 -60.44 19.71 6.51
C ARG A 967 -60.03 18.60 7.49
N ASN A 968 -59.85 17.37 6.99
CA ASN A 968 -59.50 16.21 7.81
C ASN A 968 -58.06 16.31 8.35
N GLU A 969 -57.10 16.74 7.52
CA GLU A 969 -55.70 16.95 7.96
C GLU A 969 -55.56 18.14 8.92
N ILE A 970 -56.27 19.25 8.66
CA ILE A 970 -56.27 20.41 9.55
C ILE A 970 -56.88 20.04 10.91
N GLY A 971 -58.06 19.40 10.95
CA GLY A 971 -58.70 19.04 12.20
C GLY A 971 -57.84 18.08 13.05
N GLN A 972 -57.16 17.12 12.42
CA GLN A 972 -56.20 16.24 13.11
C GLN A 972 -54.96 16.98 13.62
N THR A 973 -54.45 17.95 12.85
CA THR A 973 -53.34 18.79 13.29
C THR A 973 -53.74 19.59 14.52
N LEU A 974 -54.93 20.21 14.49
CA LEU A 974 -55.49 20.95 15.63
C LEU A 974 -55.67 20.03 16.84
N SER A 975 -56.17 18.80 16.66
CA SER A 975 -56.32 17.83 17.75
C SER A 975 -54.97 17.46 18.38
N SER A 976 -53.90 17.30 17.59
CA SER A 976 -52.57 17.01 18.15
C SER A 976 -52.03 18.19 18.97
N TYR A 977 -52.23 19.43 18.50
CA TYR A 977 -51.83 20.63 19.25
C TYR A 977 -52.71 20.89 20.48
N SER A 978 -53.98 20.43 20.50
CA SER A 978 -54.80 20.46 21.71
C SER A 978 -54.28 19.50 22.77
N ASP A 979 -53.82 18.32 22.36
CA ASP A 979 -53.26 17.30 23.26
C ASP A 979 -51.87 17.68 23.80
N HIS A 980 -51.10 18.46 23.02
CA HIS A 980 -49.75 18.94 23.37
C HIS A 980 -49.72 20.44 23.74
N SER A 981 -50.79 20.94 24.37
CA SER A 981 -50.99 22.37 24.65
C SER A 981 -49.88 23.03 25.48
N SER A 982 -49.09 22.26 26.24
CA SER A 982 -47.95 22.75 27.04
C SER A 982 -46.72 23.16 26.22
N GLY A 983 -46.62 22.75 24.95
CA GLY A 983 -45.51 23.06 24.05
C GLY A 983 -45.75 24.23 23.10
N LEU A 984 -46.92 24.88 23.18
CA LEU A 984 -47.34 25.92 22.23
C LEU A 984 -46.53 27.21 22.43
N GLN A 985 -45.86 27.69 21.38
CA GLN A 985 -45.14 28.97 21.38
C GLN A 985 -45.95 30.07 20.68
N LEU A 986 -45.61 31.34 20.94
CA LEU A 986 -46.28 32.51 20.36
C LEU A 986 -46.37 32.44 18.82
N GLY A 987 -45.29 32.05 18.15
CA GLY A 987 -45.26 31.94 16.67
C GLY A 987 -46.18 30.85 16.13
N SER A 988 -46.26 29.71 16.81
CA SER A 988 -47.18 28.61 16.45
C SER A 988 -48.64 28.98 16.72
N ALA A 989 -48.91 29.67 17.84
CA ALA A 989 -50.25 30.17 18.18
C ALA A 989 -50.76 31.19 17.14
N GLU A 990 -49.90 32.11 16.69
CA GLU A 990 -50.22 33.07 15.63
C GLU A 990 -50.46 32.36 14.29
N SER A 991 -49.65 31.36 13.94
CA SER A 991 -49.81 30.58 12.71
C SER A 991 -51.11 29.76 12.71
N LEU A 992 -51.47 29.14 13.84
CA LEU A 992 -52.75 28.45 14.02
C LEU A 992 -53.94 29.41 13.88
N LEU A 993 -53.87 30.59 14.49
CA LEU A 993 -54.90 31.61 14.33
C LEU A 993 -55.05 32.01 12.86
N GLN A 994 -53.96 32.22 12.12
CA GLN A 994 -54.02 32.56 10.70
C GLN A 994 -54.64 31.46 9.82
N ILE A 995 -54.41 30.18 10.15
CA ILE A 995 -55.04 29.04 9.46
C ILE A 995 -56.55 29.04 9.74
N LEU A 996 -56.94 29.25 11.01
CA LEU A 996 -58.33 29.31 11.43
C LEU A 996 -59.09 30.52 10.84
N GLU A 997 -58.47 31.70 10.79
CA GLU A 997 -58.99 32.90 10.11
C GLU A 997 -59.20 32.65 8.62
N TRP A 998 -58.28 31.92 7.98
CA TRP A 998 -58.42 31.56 6.56
C TRP A 998 -59.60 30.61 6.33
N LEU A 999 -59.80 29.59 7.19
CA LEU A 999 -60.93 28.66 7.09
C LEU A 999 -62.27 29.37 7.31
N ALA A 1000 -62.34 30.23 8.34
CA ALA A 1000 -63.54 31.00 8.66
C ALA A 1000 -63.94 32.02 7.58
N SER A 1001 -63.03 32.33 6.63
CA SER A 1001 -63.29 33.24 5.51
C SER A 1001 -63.63 32.53 4.19
N GLN A 1002 -63.70 31.19 4.16
CA GLN A 1002 -64.09 30.43 2.97
C GLN A 1002 -65.62 30.39 2.78
N GLU A 1003 -66.08 30.44 1.53
CA GLU A 1003 -67.50 30.34 1.17
C GLU A 1003 -68.01 28.88 1.14
N ASP A 1004 -67.12 27.89 1.07
CA ASP A 1004 -67.48 26.47 1.04
C ASP A 1004 -67.77 25.95 2.46
N ILE A 1005 -69.02 25.51 2.67
CA ILE A 1005 -69.53 24.95 3.93
C ILE A 1005 -68.70 23.73 4.38
N LYS A 1006 -68.08 22.98 3.45
CA LYS A 1006 -67.24 21.83 3.78
C LYS A 1006 -65.91 22.21 4.44
N LEU A 1007 -65.39 23.41 4.18
CA LEU A 1007 -64.13 23.91 4.77
C LEU A 1007 -64.35 24.62 6.11
N THR A 1008 -65.54 25.18 6.33
CA THR A 1008 -65.93 25.76 7.63
C THR A 1008 -66.38 24.71 8.64
N THR A 1009 -66.57 23.45 8.21
CA THR A 1009 -66.84 22.30 9.09
C THR A 1009 -65.56 21.49 9.32
N LEU A 1010 -64.99 21.56 10.53
CA LEU A 1010 -63.80 20.81 10.93
C LEU A 1010 -64.14 19.36 11.29
N ALA A 1011 -63.32 18.41 10.85
CA ALA A 1011 -63.45 16.98 11.17
C ALA A 1011 -62.15 16.43 11.77
N GLY A 1012 -62.24 15.52 12.74
CA GLY A 1012 -61.07 14.92 13.40
C GLY A 1012 -60.57 15.61 14.67
N ILE A 1013 -61.34 16.55 15.23
CA ILE A 1013 -61.13 17.16 16.57
C ILE A 1013 -62.44 17.14 17.36
N SER A 1014 -62.39 16.88 18.67
CA SER A 1014 -63.58 16.95 19.53
C SER A 1014 -63.96 18.41 19.83
N THR A 1015 -65.23 18.68 20.14
CA THR A 1015 -65.67 20.03 20.56
C THR A 1015 -64.93 20.51 21.80
N GLU A 1016 -64.63 19.60 22.74
CA GLU A 1016 -63.87 19.89 23.95
C GLU A 1016 -62.40 20.18 23.63
N GLY A 1017 -61.77 19.42 22.72
CA GLY A 1017 -60.39 19.63 22.28
C GLY A 1017 -60.21 20.95 21.52
N PHE A 1018 -61.18 21.31 20.68
CA PHE A 1018 -61.17 22.59 19.96
C PHE A 1018 -61.29 23.77 20.93
N GLN A 1019 -62.23 23.73 21.89
CA GLN A 1019 -62.37 24.77 22.92
C GLN A 1019 -61.12 24.87 23.80
N HIS A 1020 -60.49 23.75 24.14
CA HIS A 1020 -59.23 23.75 24.90
C HIS A 1020 -58.09 24.40 24.11
N LEU A 1021 -58.01 24.12 22.80
CA LEU A 1021 -57.01 24.73 21.92
C LEU A 1021 -57.22 26.24 21.74
N THR A 1022 -58.45 26.70 21.48
CA THR A 1022 -58.72 28.14 21.30
C THR A 1022 -58.44 28.94 22.57
N ASN A 1023 -58.80 28.40 23.75
CA ASN A 1023 -58.44 28.98 25.04
C ASN A 1023 -56.92 29.05 25.25
N THR A 1024 -56.19 28.01 24.84
CA THR A 1024 -54.72 27.97 24.93
C THR A 1024 -54.07 28.99 23.97
N ILE A 1025 -54.56 29.10 22.72
CA ILE A 1025 -54.11 30.10 21.75
C ILE A 1025 -54.37 31.52 22.28
N ALA A 1026 -55.56 31.77 22.83
CA ALA A 1026 -55.93 33.07 23.41
C ALA A 1026 -55.01 33.49 24.56
N ALA A 1027 -54.57 32.53 25.39
CA ALA A 1027 -53.66 32.77 26.51
C ALA A 1027 -52.24 33.18 26.07
N HIS A 1028 -51.81 32.78 24.87
CA HIS A 1028 -50.48 33.10 24.34
C HIS A 1028 -50.45 34.33 23.42
N LEU A 1029 -51.59 34.79 22.89
CA LEU A 1029 -51.66 35.91 21.94
C LEU A 1029 -51.88 37.28 22.61
N PRO A 1030 -51.46 38.40 21.98
CA PRO A 1030 -51.75 39.75 22.45
C PRO A 1030 -53.27 40.06 22.48
N LEU A 1031 -53.69 40.94 23.39
CA LEU A 1031 -55.11 41.30 23.61
C LEU A 1031 -55.84 41.76 22.34
N GLU A 1032 -55.13 42.36 21.39
CA GLU A 1032 -55.66 42.83 20.10
C GLU A 1032 -56.08 41.68 19.17
N ARG A 1033 -55.43 40.51 19.27
CA ARG A 1033 -55.69 39.32 18.46
C ARG A 1033 -56.72 38.37 19.09
N GLN A 1034 -56.98 38.49 20.39
CA GLN A 1034 -57.98 37.66 21.08
C GLN A 1034 -59.40 37.85 20.51
N GLN A 1035 -59.73 39.06 20.04
CA GLN A 1035 -61.02 39.34 19.39
C GLN A 1035 -61.22 38.57 18.07
N ALA A 1036 -60.14 38.16 17.40
CA ALA A 1036 -60.21 37.37 16.17
C ALA A 1036 -60.60 35.91 16.45
N ILE A 1037 -60.25 35.37 17.62
CA ILE A 1037 -60.63 34.01 18.03
C ILE A 1037 -62.14 33.90 18.21
N ASP A 1038 -62.76 34.88 18.89
CA ASP A 1038 -64.22 34.95 19.08
C ASP A 1038 -64.98 35.03 17.74
N ALA A 1039 -64.36 35.58 16.70
CA ALA A 1039 -64.92 35.67 15.35
C ALA A 1039 -64.80 34.34 14.60
N VAL A 1040 -63.68 33.65 14.75
CA VAL A 1040 -63.45 32.31 14.19
C VAL A 1040 -64.39 31.28 14.82
N GLU A 1041 -64.53 31.28 16.15
CA GLU A 1041 -65.38 30.31 16.88
C GLU A 1041 -66.86 30.37 16.46
N LYS A 1042 -67.35 31.55 16.03
CA LYS A 1042 -68.72 31.73 15.54
C LYS A 1042 -68.95 31.20 14.13
N ASN A 1043 -67.88 31.08 13.33
CA ASN A 1043 -67.94 30.77 11.91
C ASN A 1043 -67.53 29.31 11.58
N LEU A 1044 -66.89 28.60 12.52
CA LEU A 1044 -66.50 27.20 12.35
C LEU A 1044 -67.44 26.25 13.10
N THR A 1045 -67.81 25.13 12.47
CA THR A 1045 -68.59 24.03 13.07
C THR A 1045 -67.76 22.74 13.13
N ILE A 1046 -68.09 21.80 14.03
CA ILE A 1046 -67.32 20.56 14.24
C ILE A 1046 -68.20 19.35 13.90
N ASP A 1047 -67.68 18.46 13.06
CA ASP A 1047 -68.31 17.18 12.70
C ASP A 1047 -67.74 16.05 13.57
N GLN A 1048 -68.58 15.49 14.45
CA GLN A 1048 -68.19 14.42 15.40
C GLN A 1048 -68.46 13.01 14.88
N ASP A 1049 -69.16 12.85 13.74
CA ASP A 1049 -69.62 11.56 13.25
C ASP A 1049 -68.59 10.83 12.37
N GLU A 1050 -67.51 11.51 11.97
CA GLU A 1050 -66.44 10.97 11.11
C GLU A 1050 -65.37 10.21 11.94
N LEU A 1051 -65.10 8.94 11.60
CA LEU A 1051 -64.15 8.08 12.33
C LEU A 1051 -62.72 8.63 12.28
N LEU A 1052 -62.05 8.68 13.44
CA LEU A 1052 -60.63 8.99 13.53
C LEU A 1052 -59.82 7.97 12.70
N PRO A 1053 -59.02 8.40 11.71
CA PRO A 1053 -58.22 7.47 10.90
C PRO A 1053 -57.09 6.83 11.72
N ALA A 1054 -56.56 5.73 11.18
CA ALA A 1054 -55.50 4.93 11.79
C ALA A 1054 -54.28 5.78 12.18
N SER A 1055 -53.61 5.38 13.27
CA SER A 1055 -52.35 5.98 13.71
C SER A 1055 -51.30 5.93 12.60
N PRO A 1056 -50.47 6.97 12.44
CA PRO A 1056 -49.43 6.98 11.42
C PRO A 1056 -48.46 5.82 11.63
N THR A 1057 -48.01 5.23 10.52
CA THR A 1057 -47.00 4.17 10.52
C THR A 1057 -45.61 4.83 10.58
N GLU A 1058 -44.94 4.73 11.72
CA GLU A 1058 -43.57 5.22 11.86
C GLU A 1058 -42.62 4.39 11.00
N LEU A 1059 -41.82 5.07 10.18
CA LEU A 1059 -40.78 4.44 9.39
C LEU A 1059 -39.58 4.09 10.30
N PRO A 1060 -39.02 2.88 10.18
CA PRO A 1060 -37.87 2.49 10.98
C PRO A 1060 -36.61 3.23 10.55
N GLU A 1061 -35.78 3.63 11.51
CA GLU A 1061 -34.44 4.19 11.26
C GLU A 1061 -33.39 3.10 11.00
N LYS A 1062 -33.59 1.89 11.54
CA LYS A 1062 -32.65 0.77 11.43
C LYS A 1062 -33.40 -0.52 11.11
N LEU A 1063 -32.85 -1.29 10.18
CA LEU A 1063 -33.33 -2.63 9.88
C LEU A 1063 -32.86 -3.60 10.98
N THR A 1064 -33.78 -4.09 11.80
CA THR A 1064 -33.49 -5.16 12.77
C THR A 1064 -34.25 -6.41 12.37
N MET A 1065 -33.53 -7.49 12.07
CA MET A 1065 -34.14 -8.75 11.71
C MET A 1065 -33.28 -9.95 12.12
N PRO A 1066 -33.90 -11.09 12.45
CA PRO A 1066 -33.15 -12.30 12.77
C PRO A 1066 -32.43 -12.82 11.52
N LEU A 1067 -31.22 -13.37 11.72
CA LEU A 1067 -30.36 -13.88 10.65
C LEU A 1067 -31.09 -14.89 9.74
N GLN A 1068 -31.94 -15.74 10.32
CA GLN A 1068 -32.74 -16.70 9.57
C GLN A 1068 -33.70 -16.03 8.58
N SER A 1069 -34.28 -14.87 8.92
CA SER A 1069 -35.14 -14.11 8.01
C SER A 1069 -34.34 -13.53 6.84
N ILE A 1070 -33.10 -13.09 7.07
CA ILE A 1070 -32.18 -12.64 6.01
C ILE A 1070 -31.90 -13.80 5.05
N VAL A 1071 -31.54 -14.97 5.58
CA VAL A 1071 -31.28 -16.17 4.77
C VAL A 1071 -32.52 -16.56 3.96
N ASN A 1072 -33.72 -16.51 4.54
CA ASN A 1072 -34.97 -16.82 3.85
C ASN A 1072 -35.31 -15.80 2.75
N LEU A 1073 -34.96 -14.52 2.92
CA LEU A 1073 -35.14 -13.46 1.92
C LEU A 1073 -34.14 -13.58 0.76
N LEU A 1074 -32.89 -13.98 1.06
CA LEU A 1074 -31.83 -14.15 0.07
C LEU A 1074 -31.84 -15.50 -0.64
N SER A 1075 -32.54 -16.49 -0.07
CA SER A 1075 -32.69 -17.80 -0.69
C SER A 1075 -33.49 -17.66 -1.99
N PRO A 1076 -33.03 -18.24 -3.12
CA PRO A 1076 -33.80 -18.23 -4.35
C PRO A 1076 -35.16 -18.88 -4.08
N GLN A 1077 -36.24 -18.10 -4.21
CA GLN A 1077 -37.59 -18.67 -4.13
C GLN A 1077 -37.73 -19.62 -5.32
N GLY A 1078 -37.72 -20.92 -5.04
CA GLY A 1078 -38.00 -21.91 -6.06
C GLY A 1078 -39.36 -21.61 -6.67
N SER A 1079 -39.39 -21.22 -7.95
CA SER A 1079 -40.63 -21.27 -8.69
C SER A 1079 -41.08 -22.73 -8.69
N GLU A 1080 -42.25 -23.00 -8.12
CA GLU A 1080 -42.86 -24.31 -8.29
C GLU A 1080 -42.94 -24.61 -9.79
N PRO A 1081 -42.45 -25.77 -10.27
CA PRO A 1081 -42.57 -26.13 -11.67
C PRO A 1081 -44.06 -26.26 -12.02
N SER A 1082 -44.61 -25.21 -12.61
CA SER A 1082 -45.96 -25.18 -13.16
C SER A 1082 -46.02 -26.11 -14.37
N THR A 1083 -46.59 -27.30 -14.21
CA THR A 1083 -47.04 -28.11 -15.33
C THR A 1083 -48.19 -27.38 -16.04
N PRO A 1084 -48.15 -27.19 -17.36
CA PRO A 1084 -49.19 -26.45 -18.07
C PRO A 1084 -50.53 -27.16 -17.93
N LYS A 1085 -51.57 -26.41 -17.50
CA LYS A 1085 -52.95 -26.90 -17.44
C LYS A 1085 -53.43 -27.23 -18.86
N GLY A 1086 -53.83 -28.47 -19.09
CA GLY A 1086 -54.42 -28.92 -20.34
C GLY A 1086 -55.72 -28.17 -20.65
N GLY A 1087 -55.79 -27.59 -21.86
CA GLY A 1087 -56.96 -26.88 -22.34
C GLY A 1087 -56.76 -26.31 -23.74
N THR A 1088 -57.11 -27.12 -24.74
CA THR A 1088 -57.27 -26.83 -26.17
C THR A 1088 -57.60 -25.37 -26.55
N LYS A 1089 -56.77 -24.76 -27.41
CA LYS A 1089 -57.16 -24.02 -28.62
C LYS A 1089 -55.90 -23.66 -29.42
N THR A 1090 -55.73 -24.36 -30.54
CA THR A 1090 -54.83 -23.99 -31.64
C THR A 1090 -55.14 -22.58 -32.14
N PRO A 1091 -54.17 -21.64 -32.17
CA PRO A 1091 -54.23 -20.54 -33.11
C PRO A 1091 -53.70 -21.02 -34.46
N ASP A 1092 -54.51 -20.74 -35.47
CA ASP A 1092 -54.31 -21.05 -36.86
C ASP A 1092 -53.03 -20.41 -37.41
N ILE A 1093 -52.49 -21.11 -38.39
CA ILE A 1093 -51.30 -20.84 -39.17
C ILE A 1093 -51.50 -19.53 -39.93
N LEU A 1094 -50.55 -18.59 -39.78
CA LEU A 1094 -50.04 -17.61 -40.79
C LEU A 1094 -49.45 -16.38 -40.09
N GLY A 1095 -48.14 -16.41 -39.82
CA GLY A 1095 -47.41 -15.25 -39.31
C GLY A 1095 -45.97 -15.60 -38.91
N VAL A 1096 -45.07 -15.52 -39.88
CA VAL A 1096 -43.63 -15.81 -39.83
C VAL A 1096 -42.92 -15.15 -38.63
N VAL A 1097 -42.32 -15.95 -37.75
CA VAL A 1097 -41.19 -15.51 -36.92
C VAL A 1097 -40.06 -16.54 -37.02
N ILE A 1098 -38.92 -16.01 -37.42
CA ILE A 1098 -37.66 -16.66 -37.72
C ILE A 1098 -37.05 -17.23 -36.45
N SER A 1099 -36.79 -18.54 -36.44
CA SER A 1099 -35.90 -19.20 -35.48
C SER A 1099 -34.43 -18.96 -35.86
N PRO A 1100 -33.50 -18.72 -34.92
CA PRO A 1100 -32.10 -19.06 -35.15
C PRO A 1100 -31.87 -20.57 -34.89
N PRO A 1101 -30.98 -21.21 -35.67
CA PRO A 1101 -30.82 -22.65 -35.70
C PRO A 1101 -29.70 -23.11 -34.75
N THR A 1102 -29.93 -24.16 -33.96
CA THR A 1102 -29.04 -25.33 -33.74
C THR A 1102 -29.43 -26.06 -32.45
N ALA A 1103 -30.16 -27.17 -32.57
CA ALA A 1103 -30.04 -28.36 -31.71
C ALA A 1103 -31.06 -29.44 -32.16
N LEU A 1104 -30.92 -29.90 -33.41
CA LEU A 1104 -31.44 -31.21 -33.79
C LEU A 1104 -30.31 -32.20 -33.51
N LEU A 1105 -30.51 -33.10 -32.55
CA LEU A 1105 -30.60 -34.54 -32.82
C LEU A 1105 -30.68 -35.35 -31.51
N ARG A 1106 -31.86 -35.97 -31.35
CA ARG A 1106 -32.18 -37.22 -30.64
C ARG A 1106 -32.62 -37.13 -29.18
N SER A 1107 -33.95 -37.15 -29.02
CA SER A 1107 -34.67 -37.97 -28.03
C SER A 1107 -34.86 -39.40 -28.62
N PRO A 1108 -35.24 -40.45 -27.85
CA PRO A 1108 -36.58 -40.50 -27.23
C PRO A 1108 -36.71 -41.20 -25.86
N ALA A 1109 -37.71 -40.71 -25.11
CA ALA A 1109 -38.68 -41.42 -24.28
C ALA A 1109 -38.21 -42.49 -23.26
N ALA A 1110 -38.38 -42.16 -21.98
CA ALA A 1110 -38.84 -43.11 -20.97
C ALA A 1110 -39.88 -42.43 -20.06
N THR A 1111 -41.12 -42.89 -20.17
CA THR A 1111 -42.22 -42.66 -19.25
C THR A 1111 -41.98 -43.44 -17.96
N GLY A 1112 -42.15 -42.81 -16.79
CA GLY A 1112 -42.05 -43.53 -15.52
C GLY A 1112 -42.22 -42.65 -14.28
N LEU A 1113 -43.43 -42.69 -13.73
CA LEU A 1113 -43.87 -42.14 -12.45
C LEU A 1113 -42.91 -42.40 -11.26
N THR A 1114 -42.61 -41.31 -10.54
CA THR A 1114 -42.46 -41.14 -9.08
C THR A 1114 -42.16 -42.35 -8.17
N LYS A 1115 -41.05 -42.25 -7.43
CA LYS A 1115 -40.99 -42.39 -5.96
C LYS A 1115 -39.68 -41.81 -5.43
N THR A 1116 -39.81 -40.74 -4.64
CA THR A 1116 -38.75 -40.18 -3.80
C THR A 1116 -38.42 -41.16 -2.67
N TYR A 1117 -37.14 -41.47 -2.50
CA TYR A 1117 -36.61 -42.02 -1.26
C TYR A 1117 -35.53 -41.07 -0.74
N VAL A 1118 -35.85 -40.47 0.40
CA VAL A 1118 -34.94 -39.77 1.30
C VAL A 1118 -34.10 -40.83 2.02
N ASN A 1119 -32.81 -40.55 2.19
CA ASN A 1119 -31.76 -41.34 2.87
C ASN A 1119 -31.04 -42.40 2.03
N ASN A 1120 -29.90 -42.01 1.46
CA ASN A 1120 -28.86 -42.92 0.98
C ASN A 1120 -28.02 -43.40 2.18
N ASP A 1121 -28.32 -44.60 2.66
CA ASP A 1121 -27.33 -45.42 3.35
C ASP A 1121 -27.34 -46.83 2.74
N PHE A 1122 -26.15 -47.45 2.69
CA PHE A 1122 -25.79 -48.80 2.22
C PHE A 1122 -25.36 -49.04 0.75
N ARG A 1123 -24.02 -49.07 0.58
CA ARG A 1123 -23.14 -50.19 0.10
C ARG A 1123 -22.02 -49.65 -0.80
N GLN A 1124 -20.80 -49.48 -0.30
CA GLN A 1124 -19.74 -50.50 -0.36
C GLN A 1124 -19.94 -51.58 -1.44
N LEU A 1125 -19.18 -51.48 -2.52
CA LEU A 1125 -18.61 -52.62 -3.23
C LEU A 1125 -17.13 -52.34 -3.51
N ARG A 1126 -16.28 -53.00 -2.72
CA ARG A 1126 -14.84 -53.14 -2.96
C ARG A 1126 -14.63 -53.81 -4.32
N GLN A 1127 -13.75 -53.28 -5.17
CA GLN A 1127 -12.72 -54.06 -5.86
C GLN A 1127 -11.52 -53.17 -6.18
N THR A 1128 -10.39 -53.52 -5.55
CA THR A 1128 -9.04 -53.02 -5.76
C THR A 1128 -8.41 -53.59 -7.04
N SER A 1129 -7.56 -52.81 -7.71
CA SER A 1129 -6.38 -53.37 -8.39
C SER A 1129 -5.30 -52.31 -8.60
N SER A 1130 -4.40 -52.17 -7.63
CA SER A 1130 -3.04 -51.68 -7.83
C SER A 1130 -2.08 -52.82 -7.51
N THR A 1131 -1.36 -53.32 -8.52
CA THR A 1131 0.03 -53.85 -8.49
C THR A 1131 0.27 -54.82 -9.66
N ARG A 1132 1.00 -54.37 -10.68
CA ARG A 1132 2.07 -55.11 -11.38
C ARG A 1132 2.65 -54.25 -12.51
N LEU A 1133 3.64 -53.43 -12.15
CA LEU A 1133 4.71 -53.05 -13.06
C LEU A 1133 5.92 -53.89 -12.67
N LEU A 1134 6.13 -54.99 -13.38
CA LEU A 1134 7.40 -55.71 -13.41
C LEU A 1134 7.56 -56.33 -14.81
N ASN A 1135 8.52 -55.74 -15.53
CA ASN A 1135 9.40 -56.36 -16.51
C ASN A 1135 8.90 -56.87 -17.88
N THR A 1136 9.72 -56.49 -18.86
CA THR A 1136 10.14 -57.18 -20.10
C THR A 1136 9.55 -56.71 -21.45
N SER A 1137 10.45 -56.04 -22.19
CA SER A 1137 10.91 -56.39 -23.54
C SER A 1137 10.01 -56.22 -24.78
N ARG A 1138 10.53 -55.39 -25.70
CA ARG A 1138 10.48 -55.43 -27.17
C ARG A 1138 9.22 -54.92 -27.91
N LEU A 1139 9.48 -53.93 -28.77
CA LEU A 1139 8.76 -53.52 -30.00
C LEU A 1139 8.63 -54.69 -31.00
N PRO A 1140 7.62 -54.72 -31.91
CA PRO A 1140 7.61 -53.95 -33.18
C PRO A 1140 6.16 -53.59 -33.66
N SER A 1141 5.79 -53.00 -34.80
CA SER A 1141 6.40 -52.47 -36.02
C SER A 1141 5.37 -51.52 -36.68
N THR A 1142 5.91 -50.58 -37.46
CA THR A 1142 5.30 -49.80 -38.54
C THR A 1142 4.44 -50.57 -39.56
N HIS A 1143 3.39 -49.92 -40.09
CA HIS A 1143 2.98 -49.83 -41.50
C HIS A 1143 1.99 -48.64 -41.60
N GLY A 1144 2.32 -47.51 -42.24
CA GLY A 1144 2.21 -47.26 -43.69
C GLY A 1144 0.82 -46.67 -44.01
N GLY A 1145 0.62 -45.50 -44.62
CA GLY A 1145 1.54 -44.58 -45.26
C GLY A 1145 0.87 -43.27 -45.72
N PHE A 1146 1.72 -42.34 -46.20
CA PHE A 1146 1.57 -41.32 -47.26
C PHE A 1146 0.28 -40.46 -47.33
N ILE A 1147 0.25 -39.12 -47.26
CA ILE A 1147 1.00 -37.98 -47.89
C ILE A 1147 0.07 -37.17 -48.86
N ILE A 1148 0.06 -35.84 -48.63
CA ILE A 1148 -0.17 -34.66 -49.53
C ILE A 1148 -1.57 -34.03 -49.76
N ALA A 1149 -1.55 -32.68 -49.61
CA ALA A 1149 -2.37 -31.56 -50.13
C ALA A 1149 -3.80 -31.40 -49.58
N CYS A 1150 -4.26 -30.21 -49.21
CA CYS A 1150 -3.93 -28.83 -49.61
C CYS A 1150 -3.58 -27.91 -48.44
#